data_AF-A0AAV6Z647-F1
#
_entry.id   AF-A0AAV6Z647-F1
#
_cell.length_a   1.000
_cell.length_b   1.000
_cell.length_c   1.000
_cell.angle_alpha   90.00
_cell.angle_beta   90.00
_cell.angle_gamma   90.00
#
_symmetry.space_group_name_H-M   'P 1'
#
loop_
_entity.id
_entity.type
_entity.pdbx_description
1 polymer ?
#
loop_
_entity_poly.entity_id
_entity_poly.type
_entity_poly.pdbx_seq_one_letter_code
_entity_poly.pdbx_strand_id
1 'polypeptide(L)'
;VLPNFEVKIIPELPYFLIFSKELQIKIEARYVYGEAVKGITYVRLGVIGQDGQKTMLQGLEQNVKLTEGEGTVIVKKDDIVKKINQPEENLVGSIFYIAVSVMEAASGTLEENEVTYVKFVRSPYILDLSKTRRYFVPGAPAAVMAEVTHTDGSPAPGVVVKLLQDNVELGSSRSDNNGATFFQINTNTKQKTIDLKVTAGDVGASQEELLHLISYTSKANSFLHLEFPNQILNPGESVRIAMKVLTPDPGRVKKVYYMILNKGQILDLKSINRADFMVINVHVTAKMVPSFRILAYYYLGSEIVANSAWVDVTDVCEGKLQLRTNLDDSIEPGKTFQLTIETDDVTSVSLNAVDTAVYILNSKNKLTQGKVFKSMNDYDLGCSAGSGKDYKSVFMDAGLAFISSAGYSNMNELGCKVSQRKKRSAEFNALANQKVNRFSTQKLKQCCVTGMKALPPRMEKKCENRAGRIEDLECRKAFTDCCKYAENLRKEIQKKKRKDVIGRTQVEEEEEDFTDEGDAMVRAFFPESWFWRSINVNKMHRETVAVPDSLTTWEIQGVGMSKGRGFCVADPVKVTVFKRFHVHLRVPYSVKRFEQMELRPVLYNYHENPLKVRVFLDKTEDLCSATTDEGAPVEHIVTVPNNSAISIPFVVVPIGQSNPTLIVKALGQYGISDVVKKPLKILREGVSVLEERTFIVDPKDSRRREFTFDEELPSNMIPDGDFRSSIKMSVDSPINTINSTLSSDGVSRLIRVPYGCAEQTMISTAPGVYALRYLDHTDKWAMLPPDRKDEGLENMRNGYSRILQYRKPDGSYGAWLHRPSSTWLTAFVVKVMSFCRKYLEEMVVEEIRQSATYLTTKQSDDGAFKETTPVVHQDMMGGVAGMTADVSLAAYVLVALHHAKGSMPEDDTIVARSISKAIDYLRMNLEKVQQPYSLAVTAYALSLASSDSMLKDKAYNKLMFTAEKDPNKDSIHFGPKGTALAVEATSYALLAALLQGDLRNAKNMYVWLSEQENYGGGFKSTQDTVMALEALSEYWIKTYTNEKMELQVEVNSLERSLQQKFRLRSDESVQEEL
;
A
#
# COMPACT_ATOMS: atom_id res chain seq x y z
N VAL A 1 -10.41 6.54 -9.17
CA VAL A 1 -11.08 6.76 -10.47
C VAL A 1 -10.31 5.94 -11.48
N LEU A 2 -10.97 4.98 -12.12
CA LEU A 2 -10.34 4.14 -13.14
C LEU A 2 -10.09 4.96 -14.42
N PRO A 3 -9.02 4.67 -15.18
CA PRO A 3 -8.76 5.30 -16.47
C PRO A 3 -9.77 4.83 -17.52
N ASN A 4 -10.16 5.72 -18.44
CA ASN A 4 -11.14 5.39 -19.48
C ASN A 4 -10.53 4.63 -20.67
N PHE A 5 -9.23 4.80 -20.90
CA PHE A 5 -8.49 4.18 -22.00
C PHE A 5 -7.03 3.92 -21.62
N GLU A 6 -6.43 2.92 -22.26
CA GLU A 6 -5.02 2.60 -22.15
C GLU A 6 -4.21 3.44 -23.13
N VAL A 7 -3.07 3.97 -22.67
CA VAL A 7 -2.04 4.59 -23.53
C VAL A 7 -0.81 3.70 -23.49
N LYS A 8 -0.50 3.03 -24.60
CA LYS A 8 0.73 2.24 -24.77
C LYS A 8 1.78 3.05 -25.50
N ILE A 9 3.02 2.86 -25.09
CA ILE A 9 4.21 3.47 -25.66
C ILE A 9 5.11 2.32 -26.10
N ILE A 10 5.17 2.09 -27.41
CA ILE A 10 5.82 0.95 -28.04
C ILE A 10 7.03 1.49 -28.83
N PRO A 11 8.23 1.54 -28.24
CA PRO A 11 9.44 1.84 -29.01
C PRO A 11 9.70 0.70 -30.01
N GLU A 12 10.21 1.02 -31.20
CA GLU A 12 10.54 0.06 -32.26
C GLU A 12 11.50 -1.03 -31.77
N LEU A 13 12.43 -0.66 -30.90
CA LEU A 13 13.34 -1.55 -30.20
C LEU A 13 13.21 -1.31 -28.68
N PRO A 14 13.33 -2.34 -27.81
CA PRO A 14 13.28 -2.18 -26.36
C PRO A 14 14.53 -1.47 -25.77
N TYR A 15 15.44 -1.01 -26.63
CA TYR A 15 16.70 -0.33 -26.33
C TYR A 15 17.03 0.69 -27.42
N PHE A 16 17.93 1.64 -27.11
CA PHE A 16 18.49 2.59 -28.06
C PHE A 16 19.96 2.20 -28.33
N LEU A 17 20.27 1.72 -29.54
CA LEU A 17 21.66 1.45 -29.93
C LEU A 17 22.41 2.76 -30.15
N ILE A 18 23.61 2.90 -29.57
CA ILE A 18 24.43 4.11 -29.78
C ILE A 18 24.74 4.31 -31.26
N PHE A 19 24.86 3.23 -32.05
CA PHE A 19 25.13 3.30 -33.47
C PHE A 19 23.90 3.64 -34.33
N SER A 20 22.67 3.61 -33.79
CA SER A 20 21.49 4.07 -34.53
C SER A 20 21.42 5.60 -34.56
N LYS A 21 20.90 6.15 -35.66
CA LYS A 21 20.76 7.61 -35.85
C LYS A 21 19.50 8.15 -35.18
N GLU A 22 18.47 7.32 -35.09
CA GLU A 22 17.16 7.64 -34.52
C GLU A 22 16.53 6.40 -33.87
N LEU A 23 15.44 6.65 -33.14
CA LEU A 23 14.54 5.65 -32.58
C LEU A 23 13.11 6.05 -32.94
N GLN A 24 12.34 5.14 -33.53
CA GLN A 24 10.92 5.31 -33.74
C GLN A 24 10.12 4.84 -32.50
N ILE A 25 9.10 5.60 -32.13
CA ILE A 25 8.20 5.32 -31.02
C ILE A 25 6.78 5.32 -31.58
N LYS A 26 6.13 4.15 -31.56
CA LYS A 26 4.70 4.03 -31.81
C LYS A 26 3.95 4.28 -30.51
N ILE A 27 2.88 5.07 -30.58
CA ILE A 27 1.97 5.36 -29.49
C ILE A 27 0.62 4.80 -29.91
N GLU A 28 0.00 4.04 -29.03
CA GLU A 28 -1.30 3.41 -29.25
C GLU A 28 -2.21 3.78 -28.07
N ALA A 29 -3.32 4.45 -28.34
CA ALA A 29 -4.32 4.79 -27.35
C ALA A 29 -5.65 4.10 -27.71
N ARG A 30 -6.09 3.19 -26.85
CA ARG A 30 -7.31 2.39 -27.03
C ARG A 30 -8.14 2.35 -25.77
N TYR A 31 -9.46 2.42 -25.90
CA TYR A 31 -10.37 2.19 -24.79
C TYR A 31 -10.17 0.80 -24.19
N VAL A 32 -10.60 0.61 -22.94
CA VAL A 32 -10.44 -0.68 -22.21
C VAL A 32 -11.20 -1.83 -22.91
N TYR A 33 -12.18 -1.50 -23.75
CA TYR A 33 -12.93 -2.41 -24.64
C TYR A 33 -12.33 -2.56 -26.07
N GLY A 34 -11.14 -2.02 -26.35
CA GLY A 34 -10.33 -2.27 -27.55
C GLY A 34 -10.37 -1.19 -28.65
N GLU A 35 -11.36 -0.30 -28.62
CA GLU A 35 -11.59 0.69 -29.66
C GLU A 35 -10.56 1.82 -29.71
N ALA A 36 -10.39 2.43 -30.89
CA ALA A 36 -9.42 3.49 -31.13
C ALA A 36 -9.78 4.84 -30.48
N VAL A 37 -8.84 5.47 -29.77
CA VAL A 37 -9.02 6.82 -29.20
C VAL A 37 -8.70 7.90 -30.23
N LYS A 38 -9.68 8.77 -30.53
CA LYS A 38 -9.48 9.98 -31.35
C LYS A 38 -9.05 11.14 -30.44
N GLY A 39 -7.80 11.59 -30.56
CA GLY A 39 -7.22 12.58 -29.64
C GLY A 39 -5.94 13.25 -30.12
N ILE A 40 -5.37 14.09 -29.24
CA ILE A 40 -4.07 14.73 -29.41
C ILE A 40 -3.12 14.19 -28.34
N THR A 41 -1.91 13.84 -28.76
CA THR A 41 -0.86 13.26 -27.93
C THR A 41 0.24 14.28 -27.70
N TYR A 42 0.68 14.42 -26.45
CA TYR A 42 1.79 15.26 -26.01
C TYR A 42 2.93 14.37 -25.50
N VAL A 43 4.06 14.37 -26.20
CA VAL A 43 5.21 13.52 -25.87
C VAL A 43 6.31 14.34 -25.23
N ARG A 44 6.76 13.89 -24.06
CA ARG A 44 7.82 14.48 -23.24
C ARG A 44 8.99 13.50 -23.16
N LEU A 45 10.17 13.92 -23.60
CA LEU A 45 11.37 13.08 -23.67
C LEU A 45 12.38 13.46 -22.59
N GLY A 46 13.17 12.50 -22.13
CA GLY A 46 14.20 12.67 -21.11
C GLY A 46 15.29 11.60 -21.21
N VAL A 47 16.35 11.78 -20.44
CA VAL A 47 17.33 10.73 -20.14
C VAL A 47 17.47 10.64 -18.62
N ILE A 48 17.59 9.41 -18.12
CA ILE A 48 17.88 9.12 -16.71
C ILE A 48 19.28 8.52 -16.66
N GLY A 49 20.23 9.27 -16.10
CA GLY A 49 21.61 8.82 -15.93
C GLY A 49 21.74 7.57 -15.06
N GLN A 50 22.92 6.93 -15.08
CA GLN A 50 23.21 5.75 -14.24
C GLN A 50 23.11 6.03 -12.72
N ASP A 51 23.24 7.29 -12.33
CA ASP A 51 23.01 7.82 -10.97
C ASP A 51 21.50 8.01 -10.62
N GLY A 52 20.61 7.72 -11.57
CA GLY A 52 19.17 7.92 -11.47
C GLY A 52 18.75 9.38 -11.73
N GLN A 53 19.63 10.24 -12.23
CA GLN A 53 19.34 11.65 -12.48
C GLN A 53 18.52 11.84 -13.76
N LYS A 54 17.27 12.32 -13.63
CA LYS A 54 16.33 12.51 -14.74
C LYS A 54 16.43 13.91 -15.34
N THR A 55 17.12 14.02 -16.47
CA THR A 55 17.25 15.23 -17.29
C THR A 55 16.15 15.23 -18.36
N MET A 56 15.22 16.18 -18.31
CA MET A 56 14.19 16.33 -19.36
C MET A 56 14.76 17.08 -20.57
N LEU A 57 14.53 16.56 -21.78
CA LEU A 57 15.04 17.12 -23.04
C LEU A 57 14.15 18.27 -23.54
N GLN A 58 14.18 19.38 -22.82
CA GLN A 58 13.35 20.55 -23.11
C GLN A 58 13.59 21.11 -24.53
N GLY A 59 12.51 21.31 -25.27
CA GLY A 59 12.50 21.68 -26.69
C GLY A 59 12.55 20.49 -27.65
N LEU A 60 12.46 19.24 -27.17
CA LEU A 60 12.18 18.05 -27.99
C LEU A 60 10.78 17.47 -27.72
N GLU A 61 9.90 18.20 -27.05
CA GLU A 61 8.51 17.81 -26.90
C GLU A 61 7.80 17.81 -28.27
N GLN A 62 7.05 16.75 -28.56
CA GLN A 62 6.33 16.58 -29.83
C GLN A 62 4.83 16.43 -29.59
N ASN A 63 4.04 17.02 -30.48
CA ASN A 63 2.58 16.89 -30.47
C ASN A 63 2.17 16.07 -31.70
N VAL A 64 1.45 14.96 -31.49
CA VAL A 64 0.99 14.07 -32.57
C VAL A 64 -0.52 13.88 -32.46
N LYS A 65 -1.23 14.07 -33.57
CA LYS A 65 -2.65 13.74 -33.66
C LYS A 65 -2.80 12.24 -33.86
N LEU A 66 -3.67 11.59 -33.10
CA LEU A 66 -3.92 10.15 -33.27
C LEU A 66 -4.80 9.89 -34.49
N THR A 67 -4.38 8.95 -35.32
CA THR A 67 -5.11 8.38 -36.46
C THR A 67 -5.40 6.93 -36.13
N GLU A 68 -6.67 6.53 -36.06
CA GLU A 68 -7.10 5.17 -35.67
C GLU A 68 -6.53 4.70 -34.31
N GLY A 69 -6.35 5.64 -33.38
CA GLY A 69 -5.77 5.37 -32.06
C GLY A 69 -4.24 5.31 -32.07
N GLU A 70 -3.60 5.43 -33.22
CA GLU A 70 -2.15 5.33 -33.36
C GLU A 70 -1.49 6.68 -33.69
N GLY A 71 -0.25 6.86 -33.24
CA GLY A 71 0.61 7.99 -33.59
C GLY A 71 2.08 7.61 -33.52
N THR A 72 2.90 8.16 -34.42
CA THR A 72 4.33 7.86 -34.50
C THR A 72 5.17 9.09 -34.17
N VAL A 73 6.16 8.93 -33.31
CA VAL A 73 7.19 9.91 -32.99
C VAL A 73 8.56 9.36 -33.38
N ILE A 74 9.39 10.19 -34.02
CA ILE A 74 10.78 9.87 -34.34
C ILE A 74 11.69 10.78 -33.51
N VAL A 75 12.69 10.18 -32.86
CA VAL A 75 13.66 10.92 -32.03
C VAL A 75 15.07 10.67 -32.55
N LYS A 76 15.78 11.75 -32.92
CA LYS A 76 17.14 11.70 -33.43
C LYS A 76 18.16 11.75 -32.30
N LYS A 77 19.17 10.87 -32.36
CA LYS A 77 20.25 10.78 -31.36
C LYS A 77 21.04 12.09 -31.26
N ASP A 78 21.34 12.73 -32.39
CA ASP A 78 22.09 13.99 -32.44
C ASP A 78 21.43 15.10 -31.62
N ASP A 79 20.10 15.13 -31.56
CA ASP A 79 19.35 16.15 -30.82
C ASP A 79 19.32 15.84 -29.32
N ILE A 80 19.37 14.56 -28.93
CA ILE A 80 19.60 14.12 -27.55
C ILE A 80 21.01 14.54 -27.09
N VAL A 81 22.04 14.23 -27.88
CA VAL A 81 23.45 14.54 -27.60
C VAL A 81 23.68 16.06 -27.46
N LYS A 82 23.16 16.87 -28.38
CA LYS A 82 23.22 18.35 -28.32
C LYS A 82 22.56 18.92 -27.06
N LYS A 83 21.49 18.29 -26.55
CA LYS A 83 20.74 18.77 -25.38
C LYS A 83 21.39 18.37 -24.05
N ILE A 84 22.03 17.21 -23.99
CA ILE A 84 22.74 16.73 -22.80
C ILE A 84 24.16 17.31 -22.71
N ASN A 85 24.74 17.72 -23.84
CA ASN A 85 26.08 18.32 -23.92
C ASN A 85 27.18 17.39 -23.35
N GLN A 86 27.08 16.10 -23.69
CA GLN A 86 28.03 15.04 -23.36
C GLN A 86 28.25 14.14 -24.59
N PRO A 87 29.41 13.49 -24.74
CA PRO A 87 29.66 12.54 -25.82
C PRO A 87 28.75 11.31 -25.70
N GLU A 88 28.46 10.66 -26.83
CA GLU A 88 27.50 9.57 -26.93
C GLU A 88 27.92 8.32 -26.14
N GLU A 89 29.22 8.10 -25.94
CA GLU A 89 29.76 7.00 -25.13
C GLU A 89 29.44 7.14 -23.63
N ASN A 90 29.04 8.31 -23.16
CA ASN A 90 28.62 8.52 -21.76
C ASN A 90 27.14 8.19 -21.54
N LEU A 91 26.33 8.06 -22.60
CA LEU A 91 24.91 7.72 -22.47
C LEU A 91 24.71 6.23 -22.14
N VAL A 92 25.69 5.37 -22.43
CA VAL A 92 25.60 3.91 -22.26
C VAL A 92 25.20 3.53 -20.83
N GLY A 93 24.20 2.66 -20.68
CA GLY A 93 23.64 2.25 -19.38
C GLY A 93 22.66 3.26 -18.78
N SER A 94 22.56 4.48 -19.30
CA SER A 94 21.47 5.41 -18.98
C SER A 94 20.17 4.95 -19.64
N ILE A 95 19.03 5.40 -19.09
CA ILE A 95 17.68 5.05 -19.57
C ILE A 95 17.14 6.22 -20.38
N PHE A 96 16.63 5.95 -21.58
CA PHE A 96 15.84 6.89 -22.35
C PHE A 96 14.41 6.93 -21.79
N TYR A 97 14.00 8.10 -21.31
CA TYR A 97 12.70 8.30 -20.67
C TYR A 97 11.71 8.90 -21.67
N ILE A 98 10.54 8.29 -21.76
CA ILE A 98 9.45 8.73 -22.63
C ILE A 98 8.20 8.84 -21.75
N ALA A 99 7.54 10.00 -21.73
CA ALA A 99 6.22 10.16 -21.15
C ALA A 99 5.26 10.70 -22.19
N VAL A 100 4.06 10.15 -22.20
CA VAL A 100 3.04 10.43 -23.19
C VAL A 100 1.74 10.77 -22.48
N SER A 101 1.18 11.94 -22.79
CA SER A 101 -0.11 12.40 -22.28
C SER A 101 -1.08 12.49 -23.46
N VAL A 102 -2.16 11.72 -23.45
CA VAL A 102 -3.16 11.67 -24.53
C VAL A 102 -4.43 12.36 -24.05
N MET A 103 -4.89 13.35 -24.81
CA MET A 103 -6.15 14.05 -24.57
C MET A 103 -7.18 13.63 -25.62
N GLU A 104 -8.28 13.01 -25.17
CA GLU A 104 -9.40 12.62 -26.02
C GLU A 104 -10.13 13.87 -26.56
N ALA A 105 -10.48 13.85 -27.86
CA ALA A 105 -11.09 15.00 -28.52
C ALA A 105 -12.56 15.26 -28.13
N ALA A 106 -13.34 14.20 -27.84
CA ALA A 106 -14.77 14.31 -27.56
C ALA A 106 -15.08 14.61 -26.09
N SER A 107 -14.45 13.90 -25.16
CA SER A 107 -14.67 14.07 -23.72
C SER A 107 -13.76 15.12 -23.06
N GLY A 108 -12.62 15.44 -23.67
CA GLY A 108 -11.55 16.25 -23.06
C GLY A 108 -10.78 15.54 -21.94
N THR A 109 -10.94 14.23 -21.74
CA THR A 109 -10.17 13.49 -20.73
C THR A 109 -8.70 13.33 -21.11
N LEU A 110 -7.83 13.47 -20.12
CA LEU A 110 -6.38 13.31 -20.24
C LEU A 110 -5.95 12.04 -19.49
N GLU A 111 -5.26 11.14 -20.17
CA GLU A 111 -4.56 10.00 -19.56
C GLU A 111 -3.05 10.14 -19.81
N GLU A 112 -2.21 9.70 -18.87
CA GLU A 112 -0.74 9.75 -19.00
C GLU A 112 -0.13 8.37 -18.76
N ASN A 113 0.90 8.01 -19.54
CA ASN A 113 1.76 6.85 -19.27
C ASN A 113 3.25 7.21 -19.46
N GLU A 114 4.15 6.44 -18.86
CA GLU A 114 5.60 6.63 -18.96
C GLU A 114 6.40 5.31 -19.11
N VAL A 115 7.45 5.38 -19.93
CA VAL A 115 8.41 4.29 -20.17
C VAL A 115 9.75 4.65 -19.55
N THR A 116 10.25 3.70 -18.76
CA THR A 116 11.49 3.79 -17.95
C THR A 116 12.41 2.58 -18.14
N TYR A 117 12.18 1.76 -19.18
CA TYR A 117 12.96 0.53 -19.44
C TYR A 117 13.92 0.62 -20.63
N VAL A 118 13.70 1.53 -21.58
CA VAL A 118 14.55 1.68 -22.77
C VAL A 118 15.94 2.17 -22.35
N LYS A 119 16.99 1.39 -22.58
CA LYS A 119 18.37 1.75 -22.22
C LYS A 119 19.20 2.12 -23.45
N PHE A 120 20.14 3.04 -23.29
CA PHE A 120 21.22 3.24 -24.27
C PHE A 120 22.25 2.12 -24.14
N VAL A 121 22.52 1.39 -25.22
CA VAL A 121 23.37 0.19 -25.20
C VAL A 121 24.34 0.12 -26.38
N ARG A 122 25.51 -0.49 -26.15
CA ARG A 122 26.54 -0.77 -27.19
C ARG A 122 26.17 -1.98 -28.04
N SER A 123 25.56 -2.98 -27.42
CA SER A 123 25.11 -4.23 -28.05
C SER A 123 23.63 -4.44 -27.75
N PRO A 124 22.84 -5.00 -28.68
CA PRO A 124 21.46 -5.43 -28.42
C PRO A 124 21.38 -6.66 -27.51
N TYR A 125 22.52 -7.29 -27.20
CA TYR A 125 22.61 -8.50 -26.41
C TYR A 125 23.15 -8.22 -24.99
N ILE A 126 22.82 -9.13 -24.08
CA ILE A 126 23.44 -9.31 -22.77
C ILE A 126 23.91 -10.76 -22.73
N LEU A 127 25.16 -10.95 -22.31
CA LEU A 127 25.74 -12.26 -22.07
C LEU A 127 25.60 -12.57 -20.58
N ASP A 128 25.19 -13.80 -20.24
CA ASP A 128 25.23 -14.33 -18.89
C ASP A 128 25.99 -15.66 -18.85
N LEU A 129 27.03 -15.71 -18.03
CA LEU A 129 27.84 -16.89 -17.75
C LEU A 129 27.54 -17.49 -16.36
N SER A 130 26.49 -17.03 -15.66
CA SER A 130 26.11 -17.48 -14.30
C SER A 130 25.88 -18.99 -14.19
N LYS A 131 25.34 -19.62 -15.24
CA LYS A 131 25.10 -21.06 -15.34
C LYS A 131 26.38 -21.88 -15.61
N THR A 132 27.52 -21.25 -15.91
CA THR A 132 28.80 -21.97 -16.05
C THR A 132 29.38 -22.37 -14.70
N ARG A 133 29.78 -23.65 -14.58
CA ARG A 133 30.54 -24.18 -13.44
C ARG A 133 31.89 -23.48 -13.31
N ARG A 134 32.07 -22.62 -12.29
CA ARG A 134 33.36 -21.95 -12.02
C ARG A 134 34.48 -22.90 -11.57
N TYR A 135 34.15 -24.14 -11.19
CA TYR A 135 35.12 -25.14 -10.75
C TYR A 135 35.19 -26.35 -11.69
N PHE A 136 36.34 -26.54 -12.34
CA PHE A 136 36.57 -27.63 -13.30
C PHE A 136 37.38 -28.80 -12.69
N VAL A 137 37.29 -29.98 -13.32
CA VAL A 137 38.04 -31.17 -12.94
C VAL A 137 39.29 -31.30 -13.82
N PRO A 138 40.52 -31.25 -13.27
CA PRO A 138 41.75 -31.38 -14.06
C PRO A 138 41.83 -32.71 -14.83
N GLY A 139 42.12 -32.62 -16.13
CA GLY A 139 42.18 -33.80 -17.01
C GLY A 139 40.83 -34.30 -17.51
N ALA A 140 39.74 -33.59 -17.22
CA ALA A 140 38.43 -33.78 -17.85
C ALA A 140 38.06 -32.54 -18.71
N PRO A 141 37.14 -32.67 -19.67
CA PRO A 141 36.58 -31.51 -20.37
C PRO A 141 35.86 -30.57 -19.39
N ALA A 142 36.11 -29.26 -19.50
CA ALA A 142 35.34 -28.22 -18.85
C ALA A 142 34.25 -27.73 -19.81
N ALA A 143 33.00 -27.72 -19.35
CA ALA A 143 31.87 -27.17 -20.10
C ALA A 143 31.67 -25.70 -19.75
N VAL A 144 31.56 -24.85 -20.77
CA VAL A 144 31.17 -23.44 -20.65
C VAL A 144 29.80 -23.28 -21.29
N MET A 145 28.84 -22.78 -20.52
CA MET A 145 27.49 -22.42 -20.94
C MET A 145 27.37 -20.91 -20.96
N ALA A 146 27.00 -20.37 -22.12
CA ALA A 146 26.71 -18.95 -22.28
C ALA A 146 25.24 -18.79 -22.66
N GLU A 147 24.50 -18.00 -21.89
CA GLU A 147 23.13 -17.62 -22.19
C GLU A 147 23.14 -16.20 -22.77
N VAL A 148 22.58 -16.03 -23.97
CA VAL A 148 22.49 -14.76 -24.68
C VAL A 148 21.04 -14.30 -24.63
N THR A 149 20.83 -13.13 -24.03
CA THR A 149 19.52 -12.49 -23.93
C THR A 149 19.52 -11.14 -24.63
N HIS A 150 18.35 -10.65 -25.01
CA HIS A 150 18.14 -9.25 -25.34
C HIS A 150 18.10 -8.40 -24.07
N THR A 151 18.22 -7.08 -24.19
CA THR A 151 18.33 -6.19 -23.02
C THR A 151 17.08 -6.09 -22.15
N ASP A 152 15.95 -6.62 -22.62
CA ASP A 152 14.70 -6.78 -21.89
C ASP A 152 14.62 -8.09 -21.07
N GLY A 153 15.59 -8.99 -21.27
CA GLY A 153 15.67 -10.31 -20.63
C GLY A 153 15.04 -11.45 -21.44
N SER A 154 14.57 -11.20 -22.67
CA SER A 154 14.10 -12.27 -23.56
C SER A 154 15.28 -13.06 -24.19
N PRO A 155 15.15 -14.36 -24.48
CA PRO A 155 16.23 -15.14 -25.11
C PRO A 155 16.56 -14.67 -26.53
N ALA A 156 17.84 -14.66 -26.91
CA ALA A 156 18.31 -14.21 -28.21
C ALA A 156 18.85 -15.37 -29.07
N PRO A 157 18.03 -15.98 -29.96
CA PRO A 157 18.43 -17.15 -30.76
C PRO A 157 19.30 -16.81 -31.97
N GLY A 158 20.13 -17.77 -32.40
CA GLY A 158 20.93 -17.70 -33.63
C GLY A 158 22.16 -16.78 -33.58
N VAL A 159 22.41 -16.10 -32.46
CA VAL A 159 23.54 -15.18 -32.25
C VAL A 159 24.84 -15.95 -32.24
N VAL A 160 25.86 -15.47 -32.96
CA VAL A 160 27.19 -16.08 -32.93
C VAL A 160 27.88 -15.72 -31.62
N VAL A 161 28.32 -16.76 -30.90
CA VAL A 161 29.14 -16.64 -29.69
C VAL A 161 30.50 -17.24 -29.97
N LYS A 162 31.57 -16.59 -29.50
CA LYS A 162 32.95 -17.02 -29.63
C LYS A 162 33.58 -17.19 -28.25
N LEU A 163 34.41 -18.21 -28.12
CA LEU A 163 35.21 -18.48 -26.94
C LEU A 163 36.68 -18.24 -27.25
N LEU A 164 37.30 -17.34 -26.50
CA LEU A 164 38.70 -16.90 -26.68
C LEU A 164 39.52 -17.24 -25.43
N GLN A 165 40.75 -17.68 -25.63
CA GLN A 165 41.77 -17.78 -24.58
C GLN A 165 43.04 -17.09 -25.09
N ASP A 166 43.61 -16.16 -24.32
CA ASP A 166 44.79 -15.36 -24.71
C ASP A 166 44.64 -14.69 -26.09
N ASN A 167 43.40 -14.28 -26.44
CA ASN A 167 42.94 -13.75 -27.73
C ASN A 167 42.98 -14.73 -28.93
N VAL A 168 43.17 -16.03 -28.71
CA VAL A 168 43.03 -17.09 -29.72
C VAL A 168 41.62 -17.70 -29.65
N GLU A 169 40.94 -17.84 -30.80
CA GLU A 169 39.61 -18.46 -30.87
C GLU A 169 39.70 -19.97 -30.66
N LEU A 170 39.14 -20.44 -29.54
CA LEU A 170 39.03 -21.88 -29.20
C LEU A 170 37.84 -22.55 -29.89
N GLY A 171 36.80 -21.76 -30.21
CA GLY A 171 35.63 -22.22 -30.94
C GLY A 171 34.56 -21.15 -31.05
N SER A 172 33.64 -21.34 -31.98
CA SER A 172 32.47 -20.50 -32.20
C SER A 172 31.23 -21.35 -32.48
N SER A 173 30.08 -20.89 -31.99
CA SER A 173 28.79 -21.57 -32.08
C SER A 173 27.66 -20.54 -32.18
N ARG A 174 26.44 -20.99 -32.46
CA ARG A 174 25.24 -20.14 -32.41
C ARG A 174 24.41 -20.45 -31.16
N SER A 175 23.65 -19.48 -30.66
CA SER A 175 22.65 -19.70 -29.63
C SER A 175 21.42 -20.45 -30.16
N ASP A 176 20.84 -21.28 -29.31
CA ASP A 176 19.59 -22.02 -29.57
C ASP A 176 18.33 -21.17 -29.34
N ASN A 177 17.14 -21.78 -29.43
CA ASN A 177 15.86 -21.11 -29.21
C ASN A 177 15.70 -20.52 -27.79
N ASN A 178 16.47 -20.99 -26.82
CA ASN A 178 16.50 -20.50 -25.44
C ASN A 178 17.67 -19.52 -25.22
N GLY A 179 18.31 -19.05 -26.30
CA GLY A 179 19.47 -18.14 -26.22
C GLY A 179 20.75 -18.81 -25.73
N ALA A 180 20.75 -20.12 -25.45
CA ALA A 180 21.86 -20.82 -24.84
C ALA A 180 22.84 -21.36 -25.88
N THR A 181 24.12 -21.44 -25.51
CA THR A 181 25.14 -22.12 -26.31
C THR A 181 26.23 -22.72 -25.43
N PHE A 182 26.96 -23.69 -26.00
CA PHE A 182 27.84 -24.59 -25.24
C PHE A 182 29.19 -24.78 -25.92
N PHE A 183 30.24 -24.74 -25.09
CA PHE A 183 31.61 -25.06 -25.49
C PHE A 183 32.21 -26.10 -24.56
N GLN A 184 33.06 -26.97 -25.09
CA GLN A 184 33.87 -27.91 -24.30
C GLN A 184 35.35 -27.60 -24.49
N ILE A 185 36.08 -27.46 -23.38
CA ILE A 185 37.52 -27.17 -23.35
C ILE A 185 38.23 -28.36 -22.72
N ASN A 186 39.20 -28.94 -23.41
CA ASN A 186 40.03 -30.01 -22.84
C ASN A 186 41.04 -29.42 -21.85
N THR A 187 40.96 -29.82 -20.58
CA THR A 187 41.83 -29.28 -19.52
C THR A 187 43.04 -30.18 -19.25
N ASN A 188 44.19 -29.57 -18.95
CA ASN A 188 45.40 -30.33 -18.60
C ASN A 188 45.40 -30.71 -17.10
N THR A 189 45.82 -31.94 -16.78
CA THR A 189 46.02 -32.46 -15.42
C THR A 189 46.85 -31.57 -14.48
N LYS A 190 47.73 -30.70 -15.00
CA LYS A 190 48.57 -29.78 -14.20
C LYS A 190 48.02 -28.35 -14.09
N GLN A 191 46.91 -28.04 -14.76
CA GLN A 191 46.38 -26.68 -14.88
C GLN A 191 45.51 -26.33 -13.66
N LYS A 192 45.77 -25.18 -13.04
CA LYS A 192 45.06 -24.72 -11.82
C LYS A 192 43.98 -23.68 -12.09
N THR A 193 44.15 -22.87 -13.13
CA THR A 193 43.21 -21.83 -13.56
C THR A 193 43.10 -21.80 -15.07
N ILE A 194 41.97 -21.33 -15.58
CA ILE A 194 41.72 -21.06 -16.99
C ILE A 194 40.99 -19.72 -17.07
N ASP A 195 41.60 -18.75 -17.74
CA ASP A 195 41.02 -17.44 -17.97
C ASP A 195 40.52 -17.38 -19.41
N LEU A 196 39.22 -17.11 -19.56
CA LEU A 196 38.50 -17.18 -20.82
C LEU A 196 37.78 -15.86 -21.08
N LYS A 197 37.69 -15.48 -22.35
CA LYS A 197 36.89 -14.34 -22.80
C LYS A 197 35.80 -14.86 -23.73
N VAL A 198 34.55 -14.65 -23.37
CA VAL A 198 33.40 -15.03 -24.19
C VAL A 198 32.86 -13.77 -24.86
N THR A 199 32.58 -13.82 -26.16
CA THR A 199 32.01 -12.70 -26.90
C THR A 199 30.77 -13.13 -27.68
N ALA A 200 29.75 -12.27 -27.75
CA ALA A 200 28.48 -12.58 -28.43
C ALA A 200 28.06 -11.42 -29.34
N GLY A 201 27.76 -11.73 -30.62
CA GLY A 201 27.40 -10.76 -31.65
C GLY A 201 28.55 -10.40 -32.60
N ASP A 202 28.22 -9.63 -33.64
CA ASP A 202 29.16 -9.25 -34.71
C ASP A 202 30.10 -8.09 -34.32
N VAL A 203 31.19 -7.95 -35.08
CA VAL A 203 32.27 -6.98 -34.85
C VAL A 203 31.72 -5.54 -34.89
N GLY A 204 31.60 -4.93 -33.71
CA GLY A 204 31.11 -3.56 -33.51
C GLY A 204 29.92 -3.46 -32.56
N ALA A 205 29.09 -4.50 -32.47
CA ALA A 205 27.95 -4.59 -31.56
C ALA A 205 28.00 -5.85 -30.67
N SER A 206 29.20 -6.33 -30.37
CA SER A 206 29.43 -7.49 -29.53
C SER A 206 29.41 -7.15 -28.03
N GLN A 207 28.87 -8.04 -27.19
CA GLN A 207 29.19 -8.08 -25.77
C GLN A 207 30.44 -8.92 -25.53
N GLU A 208 31.13 -8.64 -24.42
CA GLU A 208 32.28 -9.40 -23.96
C GLU A 208 32.20 -9.63 -22.44
N GLU A 209 32.41 -10.86 -21.97
CA GLU A 209 32.52 -11.19 -20.54
C GLU A 209 33.76 -12.03 -20.26
N LEU A 210 34.38 -11.82 -19.09
CA LEU A 210 35.56 -12.55 -18.63
C LEU A 210 35.15 -13.65 -17.64
N LEU A 211 35.60 -14.87 -17.92
CA LEU A 211 35.29 -16.06 -17.16
C LEU A 211 36.57 -16.67 -16.59
N HIS A 212 36.64 -16.73 -15.26
CA HIS A 212 37.74 -17.32 -14.52
C HIS A 212 37.33 -18.68 -13.96
N LEU A 213 37.93 -19.76 -14.46
CA LEU A 213 37.71 -21.14 -14.00
C LEU A 213 38.85 -21.59 -13.08
N ILE A 214 38.52 -22.31 -12.00
CA ILE A 214 39.45 -22.76 -10.97
C ILE A 214 39.40 -24.30 -10.88
N SER A 215 40.55 -24.97 -10.68
CA SER A 215 40.60 -26.42 -10.52
C SER A 215 40.01 -26.88 -9.18
N TYR A 216 39.21 -27.95 -9.18
CA TYR A 216 38.85 -28.70 -7.97
C TYR A 216 40.11 -29.16 -7.22
N THR A 217 40.11 -29.02 -5.89
CA THR A 217 41.24 -29.36 -5.03
C THR A 217 40.99 -30.69 -4.29
N SER A 218 41.81 -31.71 -4.58
CA SER A 218 41.86 -32.98 -3.85
C SER A 218 43.25 -33.21 -3.26
N LYS A 219 43.34 -33.84 -2.08
CA LYS A 219 44.62 -34.22 -1.46
C LYS A 219 45.21 -35.47 -2.11
N ALA A 220 44.37 -36.43 -2.48
CA ALA A 220 44.74 -37.68 -3.15
C ALA A 220 44.82 -37.56 -4.69
N ASN A 221 44.85 -36.36 -5.25
CA ASN A 221 44.74 -36.10 -6.71
C ASN A 221 43.62 -36.91 -7.38
N SER A 222 42.48 -37.04 -6.68
CA SER A 222 41.37 -37.91 -7.07
C SER A 222 40.11 -37.09 -7.26
N PHE A 223 39.43 -37.32 -8.38
CA PHE A 223 38.31 -36.51 -8.85
C PHE A 223 37.12 -37.37 -9.27
N LEU A 224 35.96 -36.72 -9.36
CA LEU A 224 34.75 -37.26 -9.95
C LEU A 224 34.25 -36.26 -11.00
N HIS A 225 34.08 -36.70 -12.24
CA HIS A 225 33.50 -35.89 -13.30
C HIS A 225 32.06 -36.34 -13.56
N LEU A 226 31.14 -35.38 -13.63
CA LEU A 226 29.73 -35.57 -13.99
C LEU A 226 29.46 -34.93 -15.34
N GLU A 227 29.15 -35.79 -16.31
CA GLU A 227 28.73 -35.47 -17.66
C GLU A 227 27.22 -35.68 -17.77
N PHE A 228 26.51 -34.65 -18.23
CA PHE A 228 25.06 -34.56 -18.29
C PHE A 228 24.71 -33.64 -19.46
N PRO A 229 23.56 -33.83 -20.14
CA PRO A 229 23.17 -32.93 -21.21
C PRO A 229 22.73 -31.59 -20.63
N ASN A 230 23.32 -30.52 -21.16
CA ASN A 230 22.95 -29.16 -20.79
C ASN A 230 21.74 -28.73 -21.63
N GLN A 231 20.55 -29.23 -21.27
CA GLN A 231 19.30 -28.86 -21.92
C GLN A 231 18.20 -28.72 -20.85
N ILE A 232 17.21 -27.85 -21.11
CA ILE A 232 16.00 -27.79 -20.28
C ILE A 232 15.21 -29.07 -20.54
N LEU A 233 14.86 -29.80 -19.48
CA LEU A 233 14.15 -31.07 -19.57
C LEU A 233 12.65 -30.91 -19.34
N ASN A 234 11.84 -31.69 -20.05
CA ASN A 234 10.40 -31.75 -19.78
C ASN A 234 10.06 -32.84 -18.76
N PRO A 235 9.07 -32.62 -17.86
CA PRO A 235 8.50 -33.70 -17.06
C PRO A 235 8.03 -34.87 -17.94
N GLY A 236 8.45 -36.10 -17.60
CA GLY A 236 8.23 -37.31 -18.38
C GLY A 236 9.43 -37.74 -19.24
N GLU A 237 10.40 -36.86 -19.50
CA GLU A 237 11.64 -37.24 -20.17
C GLU A 237 12.58 -38.05 -19.25
N SER A 238 13.61 -38.67 -19.82
CA SER A 238 14.63 -39.39 -19.05
C SER A 238 16.02 -38.97 -19.47
N VAL A 239 16.79 -38.45 -18.51
CA VAL A 239 18.14 -37.93 -18.73
C VAL A 239 19.20 -38.96 -18.39
N ARG A 240 20.20 -39.10 -19.27
CA ARG A 240 21.39 -39.94 -19.03
C ARG A 240 22.49 -39.10 -18.41
N ILE A 241 23.00 -39.50 -17.27
CA ILE A 241 24.10 -38.84 -16.57
C ILE A 241 25.26 -39.83 -16.45
N ALA A 242 26.39 -39.49 -17.07
CA ALA A 242 27.60 -40.28 -17.05
C ALA A 242 28.55 -39.77 -15.94
N MET A 243 29.21 -40.71 -15.27
CA MET A 243 30.07 -40.46 -14.12
C MET A 243 31.42 -41.14 -14.36
N LYS A 244 32.50 -40.36 -14.30
CA LYS A 244 33.87 -40.82 -14.51
C LYS A 244 34.72 -40.54 -13.27
N VAL A 245 35.26 -41.60 -12.69
CA VAL A 245 36.22 -41.52 -11.57
C VAL A 245 37.62 -41.36 -12.14
N LEU A 246 38.34 -40.34 -11.71
CA LEU A 246 39.71 -40.04 -12.14
C LEU A 246 40.61 -40.09 -10.90
N THR A 247 41.34 -41.19 -10.70
CA THR A 247 42.16 -41.40 -9.50
C THR A 247 43.43 -42.18 -9.83
N PRO A 248 44.57 -41.94 -9.14
CA PRO A 248 45.78 -42.75 -9.28
C PRO A 248 45.64 -44.18 -8.75
N ASP A 249 44.70 -44.45 -7.83
CA ASP A 249 44.47 -45.79 -7.26
C ASP A 249 43.01 -46.25 -7.45
N PRO A 250 42.65 -46.71 -8.66
CA PRO A 250 41.27 -47.06 -9.00
C PRO A 250 40.77 -48.32 -8.27
N GLY A 251 41.66 -49.13 -7.68
CA GLY A 251 41.31 -50.35 -6.95
C GLY A 251 40.63 -50.09 -5.60
N ARG A 252 40.82 -48.89 -5.02
CA ARG A 252 40.22 -48.53 -3.72
C ARG A 252 38.76 -48.08 -3.80
N VAL A 253 38.30 -47.63 -4.97
CA VAL A 253 36.93 -47.12 -5.16
C VAL A 253 35.99 -48.28 -5.52
N LYS A 254 35.18 -48.74 -4.56
CA LYS A 254 34.22 -49.84 -4.78
C LYS A 254 32.84 -49.39 -5.22
N LYS A 255 32.36 -48.24 -4.72
CA LYS A 255 31.03 -47.69 -4.97
C LYS A 255 31.06 -46.17 -5.10
N VAL A 256 30.17 -45.63 -5.92
CA VAL A 256 29.84 -44.21 -6.00
C VAL A 256 28.39 -44.04 -5.52
N TYR A 257 28.18 -43.08 -4.62
CA TYR A 257 26.86 -42.70 -4.10
C TYR A 257 26.36 -41.47 -4.86
N TYR A 258 25.06 -41.37 -5.09
CA TYR A 258 24.46 -40.17 -5.66
C TYR A 258 23.10 -39.86 -5.03
N MET A 259 22.76 -38.58 -5.02
CA MET A 259 21.50 -38.06 -4.51
C MET A 259 20.91 -37.01 -5.46
N ILE A 260 19.58 -36.97 -5.52
CA ILE A 260 18.81 -35.99 -6.30
C ILE A 260 18.10 -35.05 -5.31
N LEU A 261 18.15 -33.75 -5.57
CA LEU A 261 17.70 -32.67 -4.69
C LEU A 261 16.76 -31.72 -5.44
N ASN A 262 15.69 -31.24 -4.80
CA ASN A 262 14.79 -30.20 -5.30
C ASN A 262 14.20 -29.45 -4.10
N LYS A 263 14.04 -28.11 -4.19
CA LYS A 263 13.42 -27.27 -3.14
C LYS A 263 13.98 -27.54 -1.72
N GLY A 264 15.30 -27.72 -1.62
CA GLY A 264 15.99 -28.03 -0.35
C GLY A 264 15.77 -29.44 0.21
N GLN A 265 15.11 -30.35 -0.52
CA GLN A 265 14.83 -31.73 -0.08
C GLN A 265 15.57 -32.77 -0.92
N ILE A 266 15.97 -33.89 -0.31
CA ILE A 266 16.51 -35.07 -1.00
C ILE A 266 15.34 -35.91 -1.52
N LEU A 267 15.24 -36.07 -2.84
CA LEU A 267 14.21 -36.87 -3.52
C LEU A 267 14.60 -38.35 -3.67
N ASP A 268 15.88 -38.63 -3.89
CA ASP A 268 16.40 -39.99 -4.11
C ASP A 268 17.86 -40.07 -3.63
N LEU A 269 18.29 -41.25 -3.15
CA LEU A 269 19.64 -41.52 -2.64
C LEU A 269 20.01 -42.99 -2.93
N LYS A 270 20.99 -43.21 -3.81
CA LYS A 270 21.37 -44.54 -4.32
C LYS A 270 22.88 -44.71 -4.43
N SER A 271 23.33 -45.94 -4.69
CA SER A 271 24.74 -46.27 -4.93
C SER A 271 24.91 -47.17 -6.14
N ILE A 272 25.92 -46.91 -6.97
CA ILE A 272 26.34 -47.76 -8.08
C ILE A 272 27.73 -48.37 -7.79
N ASN A 273 27.96 -49.61 -8.19
CA ASN A 273 29.29 -50.23 -8.11
C ASN A 273 30.23 -49.55 -9.13
N ARG A 274 31.51 -49.36 -8.76
CA ARG A 274 32.47 -48.69 -9.64
C ARG A 274 32.77 -49.55 -10.88
N ALA A 275 32.58 -48.93 -12.04
CA ALA A 275 33.04 -49.38 -13.35
C ALA A 275 33.85 -48.26 -14.02
N ASP A 276 34.46 -48.51 -15.18
CA ASP A 276 35.22 -47.47 -15.92
C ASP A 276 34.32 -46.40 -16.56
N PHE A 277 33.08 -46.79 -16.88
CA PHE A 277 32.00 -45.89 -17.27
C PHE A 277 30.76 -46.23 -16.45
N MET A 278 30.27 -45.29 -15.66
CA MET A 278 29.03 -45.44 -14.89
C MET A 278 28.00 -44.49 -15.47
N VAL A 279 26.83 -45.00 -15.87
CA VAL A 279 25.73 -44.19 -16.40
C VAL A 279 24.48 -44.47 -15.58
N ILE A 280 23.78 -43.41 -15.17
CA ILE A 280 22.47 -43.49 -14.54
C ILE A 280 21.42 -42.83 -15.44
N ASN A 281 20.22 -43.39 -15.45
CA ASN A 281 19.06 -42.82 -16.12
C ASN A 281 18.17 -42.22 -15.04
N VAL A 282 17.97 -40.90 -15.05
CA VAL A 282 17.05 -40.20 -14.14
C VAL A 282 15.77 -39.87 -14.90
N HIS A 283 14.64 -40.32 -14.39
CA HIS A 283 13.33 -39.98 -14.95
C HIS A 283 12.86 -38.66 -14.34
N VAL A 284 12.60 -37.67 -15.20
CA VAL A 284 12.21 -36.31 -14.79
C VAL A 284 10.72 -36.31 -14.45
N THR A 285 10.36 -35.82 -13.27
CA THR A 285 8.96 -35.80 -12.79
C THR A 285 8.54 -34.38 -12.43
N ALA A 286 7.23 -34.11 -12.36
CA ALA A 286 6.70 -32.79 -11.96
C ALA A 286 7.23 -32.30 -10.60
N LYS A 287 7.60 -33.23 -9.70
CA LYS A 287 8.22 -32.89 -8.41
C LYS A 287 9.60 -32.24 -8.54
N MET A 288 10.29 -32.44 -9.65
CA MET A 288 11.59 -31.84 -9.98
C MET A 288 11.48 -30.45 -10.62
N VAL A 289 10.27 -29.98 -10.97
CA VAL A 289 10.01 -28.59 -11.39
C VAL A 289 10.25 -27.66 -10.19
N PRO A 290 10.84 -26.46 -10.36
CA PRO A 290 11.37 -25.88 -11.60
C PRO A 290 12.79 -26.34 -11.97
N SER A 291 13.59 -26.83 -11.01
CA SER A 291 14.94 -27.34 -11.28
C SER A 291 15.35 -28.38 -10.23
N PHE A 292 16.30 -29.27 -10.58
CA PHE A 292 16.86 -30.22 -9.62
C PHE A 292 18.38 -30.22 -9.64
N ARG A 293 18.98 -30.58 -8.50
CA ARG A 293 20.42 -30.81 -8.38
C ARG A 293 20.68 -32.30 -8.26
N ILE A 294 21.78 -32.76 -8.85
CA ILE A 294 22.36 -34.07 -8.55
C ILE A 294 23.72 -33.86 -7.89
N LEU A 295 23.98 -34.58 -6.82
CA LEU A 295 25.30 -34.64 -6.19
C LEU A 295 25.74 -36.10 -6.15
N ALA A 296 26.95 -36.39 -6.60
CA ALA A 296 27.57 -37.70 -6.52
C ALA A 296 28.90 -37.64 -5.77
N TYR A 297 29.25 -38.70 -5.05
CA TYR A 297 30.45 -38.77 -4.24
C TYR A 297 30.94 -40.20 -3.99
N TYR A 298 32.22 -40.35 -3.66
CA TYR A 298 32.81 -41.60 -3.18
C TYR A 298 33.82 -41.35 -2.06
N TYR A 299 34.12 -42.42 -1.30
CA TYR A 299 35.10 -42.40 -0.22
C TYR A 299 36.44 -42.97 -0.68
N LEU A 300 37.53 -42.30 -0.32
CA LEU A 300 38.90 -42.73 -0.56
C LEU A 300 39.72 -42.59 0.72
N GLY A 301 39.66 -43.61 1.59
CA GLY A 301 40.28 -43.58 2.91
C GLY A 301 39.67 -42.50 3.81
N SER A 302 40.42 -41.44 4.09
CA SER A 302 40.00 -40.29 4.90
C SER A 302 39.57 -39.07 4.08
N GLU A 303 39.42 -39.19 2.76
CA GLU A 303 38.95 -38.13 1.87
C GLU A 303 37.62 -38.53 1.21
N ILE A 304 36.71 -37.56 1.06
CA ILE A 304 35.53 -37.67 0.21
C ILE A 304 35.84 -36.94 -1.09
N VAL A 305 35.52 -37.54 -2.23
CA VAL A 305 35.57 -36.89 -3.53
C VAL A 305 34.14 -36.75 -4.02
N ALA A 306 33.72 -35.53 -4.35
CA ALA A 306 32.33 -35.20 -4.68
C ALA A 306 32.27 -34.23 -5.87
N ASN A 307 31.17 -34.28 -6.63
CA ASN A 307 30.83 -33.31 -7.67
C ASN A 307 29.29 -33.17 -7.76
N SER A 308 28.79 -32.05 -8.29
CA SER A 308 27.36 -31.76 -8.41
C SER A 308 27.01 -31.09 -9.75
N ALA A 309 25.77 -31.28 -10.19
CA ALA A 309 25.17 -30.59 -11.33
C ALA A 309 23.82 -29.99 -10.91
N TRP A 310 23.45 -28.87 -11.52
CA TRP A 310 22.12 -28.32 -11.48
C TRP A 310 21.49 -28.44 -12.88
N VAL A 311 20.19 -28.72 -12.95
CA VAL A 311 19.47 -29.07 -14.18
C VAL A 311 18.11 -28.36 -14.20
N ASP A 312 17.91 -27.54 -15.22
CA ASP A 312 16.64 -26.84 -15.50
C ASP A 312 15.55 -27.82 -15.98
N VAL A 313 14.32 -27.63 -15.47
CA VAL A 313 13.11 -28.36 -15.89
C VAL A 313 12.06 -27.33 -16.34
N THR A 314 11.20 -27.66 -17.30
CA THR A 314 10.15 -26.72 -17.73
C THR A 314 9.13 -26.44 -16.62
N ASP A 315 8.77 -25.16 -16.48
CA ASP A 315 7.85 -24.59 -15.48
C ASP A 315 6.39 -25.06 -15.72
N VAL A 316 6.05 -26.27 -15.26
CA VAL A 316 4.72 -26.90 -15.46
C VAL A 316 4.10 -27.28 -14.12
N CYS A 317 2.79 -27.03 -13.94
CA CYS A 317 2.05 -27.48 -12.76
C CYS A 317 1.94 -29.02 -12.70
N GLU A 318 1.95 -29.61 -11.50
CA GLU A 318 1.75 -31.07 -11.32
C GLU A 318 0.30 -31.51 -11.61
N GLY A 319 -0.65 -30.58 -11.69
CA GLY A 319 -2.00 -30.81 -12.20
C GLY A 319 -2.47 -29.70 -13.14
N LYS A 320 -3.23 -30.07 -14.17
CA LYS A 320 -3.89 -29.13 -15.10
C LYS A 320 -4.94 -28.30 -14.37
N LEU A 321 -4.94 -27.01 -14.68
CA LEU A 321 -6.05 -26.10 -14.46
C LEU A 321 -6.19 -25.24 -15.72
N GLN A 322 -7.30 -25.35 -16.45
CA GLN A 322 -7.58 -24.53 -17.62
C GLN A 322 -8.95 -23.85 -17.49
N LEU A 323 -8.99 -22.56 -17.79
CA LEU A 323 -10.20 -21.79 -17.97
C LEU A 323 -10.47 -21.62 -19.46
N ARG A 324 -11.73 -21.77 -19.89
CA ARG A 324 -12.18 -21.55 -21.26
C ARG A 324 -13.54 -20.86 -21.25
N THR A 325 -13.79 -20.02 -22.25
CA THR A 325 -15.10 -19.41 -22.50
C THR A 325 -15.65 -19.94 -23.82
N ASN A 326 -16.98 -19.86 -24.02
CA ASN A 326 -17.64 -20.11 -25.30
C ASN A 326 -17.79 -18.85 -26.17
N LEU A 327 -17.13 -17.76 -25.79
CA LEU A 327 -17.12 -16.49 -26.53
C LEU A 327 -15.92 -16.45 -27.48
N ASP A 328 -16.20 -16.35 -28.78
CA ASP A 328 -15.19 -16.06 -29.81
C ASP A 328 -14.96 -14.54 -29.98
N ASP A 329 -15.99 -13.73 -29.70
CA ASP A 329 -16.05 -12.27 -29.86
C ASP A 329 -16.51 -11.55 -28.57
N SER A 330 -16.70 -10.22 -28.62
CA SER A 330 -17.23 -9.43 -27.52
C SER A 330 -18.69 -9.75 -27.18
N ILE A 331 -19.05 -9.61 -25.89
CA ILE A 331 -20.40 -9.82 -25.36
C ILE A 331 -21.07 -8.49 -24.99
N GLU A 332 -22.40 -8.39 -25.14
CA GLU A 332 -23.13 -7.20 -24.69
C GLU A 332 -23.25 -7.12 -23.15
N PRO A 333 -23.30 -5.91 -22.57
CA PRO A 333 -23.61 -5.67 -21.15
C PRO A 333 -24.81 -6.50 -20.63
N GLY A 334 -24.68 -7.08 -19.44
CA GLY A 334 -25.76 -7.83 -18.78
C GLY A 334 -26.14 -9.19 -19.39
N LYS A 335 -25.52 -9.62 -20.50
CA LYS A 335 -25.73 -10.96 -21.08
C LYS A 335 -24.97 -12.04 -20.28
N THR A 336 -25.26 -13.31 -20.56
CA THR A 336 -24.60 -14.47 -19.93
C THR A 336 -23.67 -15.21 -20.90
N PHE A 337 -22.56 -15.71 -20.39
CA PHE A 337 -21.64 -16.63 -21.08
C PHE A 337 -21.38 -17.89 -20.25
N GLN A 338 -20.79 -18.91 -20.86
CA GLN A 338 -20.43 -20.16 -20.21
C GLN A 338 -18.91 -20.22 -19.96
N LEU A 339 -18.53 -20.16 -18.68
CA LEU A 339 -17.17 -20.45 -18.24
C LEU A 339 -17.02 -21.96 -18.03
N THR A 340 -16.06 -22.58 -18.74
CA THR A 340 -15.66 -23.97 -18.55
C THR A 340 -14.34 -24.03 -17.79
N ILE A 341 -14.31 -24.81 -16.72
CA ILE A 341 -13.15 -25.02 -15.84
C ILE A 341 -12.75 -26.48 -15.94
N GLU A 342 -11.55 -26.77 -16.42
CA GLU A 342 -11.00 -28.13 -16.55
C GLU A 342 -9.89 -28.37 -15.52
N THR A 343 -9.92 -29.54 -14.86
CA THR A 343 -8.93 -29.99 -13.87
C THR A 343 -8.58 -31.46 -14.08
N ASP A 344 -7.44 -31.94 -13.55
CA ASP A 344 -7.09 -33.37 -13.62
C ASP A 344 -7.51 -34.18 -12.38
N ASP A 345 -7.98 -33.52 -11.32
CA ASP A 345 -8.41 -34.12 -10.05
C ASP A 345 -9.41 -33.22 -9.33
N VAL A 346 -9.96 -33.69 -8.22
CA VAL A 346 -10.73 -32.89 -7.27
C VAL A 346 -9.85 -31.75 -6.76
N THR A 347 -10.20 -30.53 -7.17
CA THR A 347 -9.40 -29.31 -7.00
C THR A 347 -10.30 -28.18 -6.55
N SER A 348 -9.94 -27.50 -5.47
CA SER A 348 -10.61 -26.25 -5.08
C SER A 348 -10.08 -25.12 -5.95
N VAL A 349 -10.93 -24.57 -6.82
CA VAL A 349 -10.58 -23.48 -7.75
C VAL A 349 -11.19 -22.19 -7.24
N SER A 350 -10.35 -21.22 -6.88
CA SER A 350 -10.74 -19.86 -6.56
C SER A 350 -10.68 -18.99 -7.82
N LEU A 351 -11.75 -18.24 -8.08
CA LEU A 351 -11.95 -17.41 -9.26
C LEU A 351 -12.05 -15.95 -8.87
N ASN A 352 -11.62 -15.06 -9.77
CA ASN A 352 -11.77 -13.62 -9.64
C ASN A 352 -11.84 -12.98 -11.03
N ALA A 353 -12.76 -12.04 -11.25
CA ALA A 353 -12.85 -11.24 -12.46
C ALA A 353 -12.45 -9.78 -12.15
N VAL A 354 -11.34 -9.33 -12.74
CA VAL A 354 -10.76 -8.00 -12.51
C VAL A 354 -10.86 -7.17 -13.78
N ASP A 355 -11.25 -5.89 -13.64
CA ASP A 355 -11.26 -4.96 -14.77
C ASP A 355 -9.80 -4.70 -15.23
N THR A 356 -9.51 -4.87 -16.52
CA THR A 356 -8.16 -4.62 -17.04
C THR A 356 -7.68 -3.18 -16.84
N ALA A 357 -8.59 -2.20 -16.65
CA ALA A 357 -8.26 -0.83 -16.25
C ALA A 357 -7.47 -0.75 -14.93
N VAL A 358 -7.65 -1.71 -14.01
CA VAL A 358 -6.87 -1.80 -12.77
C VAL A 358 -5.40 -2.16 -13.06
N TYR A 359 -5.14 -2.98 -14.08
CA TYR A 359 -3.78 -3.35 -14.48
C TYR A 359 -3.06 -2.26 -15.27
N ILE A 360 -3.79 -1.34 -15.93
CA ILE A 360 -3.21 -0.11 -16.50
C ILE A 360 -2.55 0.72 -15.39
N LEU A 361 -3.20 0.84 -14.23
CA LEU A 361 -2.66 1.55 -13.07
C LEU A 361 -1.46 0.84 -12.43
N ASN A 362 -1.48 -0.50 -12.32
CA ASN A 362 -0.34 -1.27 -11.80
C ASN A 362 -0.35 -2.77 -12.19
N SER A 363 0.33 -3.13 -13.27
CA SER A 363 0.50 -4.52 -13.71
C SER A 363 1.54 -5.33 -12.92
N LYS A 364 2.39 -4.69 -12.10
CA LYS A 364 3.50 -5.38 -11.41
C LYS A 364 3.03 -6.40 -10.39
N ASN A 365 1.87 -6.15 -9.77
CA ASN A 365 1.29 -7.00 -8.72
C ASN A 365 0.41 -8.13 -9.27
N LYS A 366 0.23 -8.25 -10.60
CA LYS A 366 -0.51 -9.35 -11.22
C LYS A 366 0.15 -10.70 -10.93
N LEU A 367 -0.61 -11.67 -10.43
CA LEU A 367 -0.15 -13.04 -10.22
C LEU A 367 0.01 -13.75 -11.58
N THR A 368 1.14 -14.44 -11.79
CA THR A 368 1.39 -15.27 -12.98
C THR A 368 2.15 -16.53 -12.58
N GLN A 369 1.97 -17.62 -13.31
CA GLN A 369 2.61 -18.91 -13.02
C GLN A 369 4.14 -18.80 -12.89
N GLY A 370 4.81 -18.10 -13.81
CA GLY A 370 6.27 -17.86 -13.75
C GLY A 370 6.72 -17.02 -12.54
N LYS A 371 5.89 -16.12 -11.99
CA LYS A 371 6.22 -15.43 -10.72
C LYS A 371 6.16 -16.40 -9.54
N VAL A 372 5.21 -17.35 -9.56
CA VAL A 372 5.09 -18.38 -8.53
C VAL A 372 6.28 -19.34 -8.61
N PHE A 373 6.65 -19.86 -9.78
CA PHE A 373 7.84 -20.72 -9.91
C PHE A 373 9.15 -20.00 -9.61
N LYS A 374 9.28 -18.72 -9.94
CA LYS A 374 10.42 -17.90 -9.49
C LYS A 374 10.48 -17.83 -7.95
N SER A 375 9.35 -17.63 -7.28
CA SER A 375 9.29 -17.68 -5.81
C SER A 375 9.45 -19.09 -5.24
N MET A 376 9.20 -20.16 -6.00
CA MET A 376 9.53 -21.54 -5.61
C MET A 376 11.03 -21.83 -5.74
N ASN A 377 11.71 -21.25 -6.72
CA ASN A 377 13.17 -21.36 -6.88
C ASN A 377 13.92 -20.75 -5.68
N ASP A 378 13.37 -19.73 -5.02
CA ASP A 378 13.95 -19.15 -3.79
C ASP A 378 13.99 -20.14 -2.60
N TYR A 379 13.34 -21.32 -2.70
CA TYR A 379 13.45 -22.43 -1.72
C TYR A 379 14.57 -23.43 -2.06
N ASP A 380 15.29 -23.28 -3.18
CA ASP A 380 16.55 -24.00 -3.38
C ASP A 380 17.64 -23.39 -2.48
N LEU A 381 18.23 -24.23 -1.63
CA LEU A 381 19.25 -23.81 -0.67
C LEU A 381 20.67 -23.76 -1.29
N GLY A 382 20.82 -24.20 -2.55
CA GLY A 382 22.12 -24.20 -3.24
C GLY A 382 22.49 -22.86 -3.90
N CYS A 383 23.78 -22.51 -3.86
CA CYS A 383 24.30 -21.21 -4.28
C CYS A 383 25.06 -21.19 -5.62
N SER A 384 25.22 -22.34 -6.29
CA SER A 384 26.05 -22.49 -7.50
C SER A 384 25.33 -23.32 -8.57
N ALA A 385 25.71 -23.18 -9.85
CA ALA A 385 25.28 -24.08 -10.93
C ALA A 385 25.89 -25.51 -10.82
N GLY A 386 26.76 -25.74 -9.84
CA GLY A 386 27.32 -27.05 -9.48
C GLY A 386 28.85 -27.04 -9.37
N SER A 387 29.40 -28.20 -9.01
CA SER A 387 30.80 -28.34 -8.59
C SER A 387 31.11 -27.49 -7.34
N GLY A 388 32.39 -27.39 -6.98
CA GLY A 388 32.88 -26.67 -5.80
C GLY A 388 34.42 -26.64 -5.78
N LYS A 389 35.00 -25.86 -4.88
CA LYS A 389 36.47 -25.76 -4.72
C LYS A 389 37.08 -27.06 -4.19
N ASP A 390 36.34 -27.74 -3.32
CA ASP A 390 36.70 -28.96 -2.61
C ASP A 390 35.41 -29.75 -2.29
N TYR A 391 35.52 -30.93 -1.67
CA TYR A 391 34.33 -31.72 -1.33
C TYR A 391 33.38 -31.00 -0.36
N LYS A 392 33.90 -30.13 0.53
CA LYS A 392 33.07 -29.42 1.52
C LYS A 392 32.14 -28.42 0.83
N SER A 393 32.72 -27.61 -0.06
CA SER A 393 31.99 -26.64 -0.87
C SER A 393 31.01 -27.32 -1.83
N VAL A 394 31.33 -28.49 -2.42
CA VAL A 394 30.35 -29.22 -3.25
C VAL A 394 29.05 -29.57 -2.49
N PHE A 395 29.13 -29.96 -1.21
CA PHE A 395 27.93 -30.19 -0.39
C PHE A 395 27.24 -28.87 0.00
N MET A 396 28.00 -27.88 0.48
CA MET A 396 27.45 -26.57 0.89
C MET A 396 26.78 -25.82 -0.27
N ASP A 397 27.43 -25.74 -1.43
CA ASP A 397 26.94 -25.06 -2.64
C ASP A 397 25.73 -25.78 -3.27
N ALA A 398 25.49 -27.04 -2.90
CA ALA A 398 24.29 -27.82 -3.22
C ALA A 398 23.19 -27.74 -2.13
N GLY A 399 23.37 -26.91 -1.10
CA GLY A 399 22.38 -26.71 -0.04
C GLY A 399 22.42 -27.75 1.09
N LEU A 400 23.53 -28.47 1.27
CA LEU A 400 23.64 -29.58 2.22
C LEU A 400 24.69 -29.37 3.31
N ALA A 401 24.32 -29.76 4.53
CA ALA A 401 25.26 -30.02 5.62
C ALA A 401 25.62 -31.52 5.67
N PHE A 402 26.84 -31.85 6.11
CA PHE A 402 27.29 -33.23 6.26
C PHE A 402 28.22 -33.40 7.47
N ILE A 403 28.23 -34.60 8.03
CA ILE A 403 29.12 -35.04 9.10
C ILE A 403 29.70 -36.40 8.70
N SER A 404 31.03 -36.54 8.77
CA SER A 404 31.73 -37.76 8.39
C SER A 404 33.07 -37.88 9.12
N SER A 405 33.68 -39.05 9.10
CA SER A 405 35.06 -39.27 9.57
C SER A 405 36.11 -38.47 8.78
N ALA A 406 35.81 -38.02 7.55
CA ALA A 406 36.66 -37.13 6.76
C ALA A 406 36.56 -35.65 7.17
N GLY A 407 35.50 -35.29 7.92
CA GLY A 407 35.21 -33.93 8.37
C GLY A 407 33.72 -33.58 8.37
N TYR A 408 33.42 -32.35 8.80
CA TYR A 408 32.07 -31.80 8.90
C TYR A 408 31.96 -30.40 8.25
N SER A 409 30.73 -29.94 8.07
CA SER A 409 30.33 -28.59 7.63
C SER A 409 29.93 -27.67 8.81
N ASN A 410 30.34 -26.40 8.79
CA ASN A 410 29.89 -25.39 9.77
C ASN A 410 28.48 -24.88 9.41
N MET A 411 27.55 -24.84 10.37
CA MET A 411 26.12 -24.54 10.14
C MET A 411 25.72 -23.05 10.33
N ASN A 412 26.66 -22.10 10.25
CA ASN A 412 26.44 -20.75 10.78
C ASN A 412 25.93 -19.68 9.78
N GLU A 413 25.75 -19.99 8.50
CA GLU A 413 25.19 -19.05 7.51
C GLU A 413 24.18 -19.77 6.59
N LEU A 414 22.88 -19.60 6.84
CA LEU A 414 21.80 -19.96 5.92
C LEU A 414 21.59 -18.78 4.95
N GLY A 415 22.09 -18.91 3.73
CA GLY A 415 21.83 -17.99 2.62
C GLY A 415 23.08 -17.57 1.83
N CYS A 416 22.93 -17.48 0.51
CA CYS A 416 23.97 -17.00 -0.39
C CYS A 416 24.18 -15.48 -0.22
N LYS A 417 25.43 -15.02 -0.21
CA LYS A 417 25.76 -13.58 -0.04
C LYS A 417 25.47 -12.76 -1.29
N VAL A 418 24.19 -12.48 -1.53
CA VAL A 418 23.73 -11.61 -2.63
C VAL A 418 23.92 -10.14 -2.26
N SER A 419 24.89 -9.46 -2.88
CA SER A 419 25.13 -8.04 -2.69
C SER A 419 24.12 -7.17 -3.47
N GLN A 420 22.99 -6.80 -2.86
CA GLN A 420 22.08 -5.79 -3.42
C GLN A 420 22.38 -4.37 -2.89
N ARG A 421 22.76 -3.44 -3.78
CA ARG A 421 22.83 -2.00 -3.51
C ARG A 421 21.48 -1.32 -3.86
N LYS A 422 21.09 -0.28 -3.10
CA LYS A 422 19.87 0.54 -3.33
C LYS A 422 20.20 2.06 -3.28
N LYS A 423 19.33 2.88 -3.92
CA LYS A 423 19.21 4.37 -3.88
C LYS A 423 20.22 5.17 -4.74
N ARG A 424 19.96 6.42 -5.23
CA ARG A 424 18.74 7.29 -5.39
C ARG A 424 19.08 8.50 -6.31
N SER A 425 18.06 9.13 -6.90
CA SER A 425 18.07 10.22 -7.90
C SER A 425 18.09 11.68 -7.37
N ALA A 426 18.43 12.68 -8.23
CA ALA A 426 17.91 14.07 -8.22
C ALA A 426 18.51 15.04 -9.31
N GLU A 427 17.72 15.89 -9.99
CA GLU A 427 18.29 17.03 -10.79
C GLU A 427 17.66 18.43 -10.67
N PHE A 428 16.35 18.63 -10.39
CA PHE A 428 15.87 20.00 -10.08
C PHE A 428 16.63 20.61 -8.88
N ASN A 429 17.19 19.73 -8.05
CA ASN A 429 18.09 20.06 -6.97
C ASN A 429 19.44 20.63 -7.43
N ALA A 430 19.94 20.47 -8.66
CA ALA A 430 21.31 20.91 -9.02
C ALA A 430 21.47 22.44 -8.93
N LEU A 431 20.60 23.19 -9.61
CA LEU A 431 20.61 24.66 -9.63
C LEU A 431 20.10 25.27 -8.31
N ALA A 432 19.12 24.61 -7.66
CA ALA A 432 18.71 24.99 -6.31
C ALA A 432 19.85 24.78 -5.30
N ASN A 433 20.52 23.62 -5.33
CA ASN A 433 21.65 23.29 -4.47
C ASN A 433 22.84 24.21 -4.69
N GLN A 434 23.09 24.70 -5.92
CA GLN A 434 24.17 25.65 -6.17
C GLN A 434 23.97 26.98 -5.41
N LYS A 435 22.73 27.47 -5.31
CA LYS A 435 22.38 28.67 -4.52
C LYS A 435 22.32 28.35 -3.02
N VAL A 436 21.78 27.19 -2.64
CA VAL A 436 21.70 26.69 -1.25
C VAL A 436 23.10 26.44 -0.65
N ASN A 437 24.04 25.89 -1.41
CA ASN A 437 25.40 25.58 -0.95
C ASN A 437 26.25 26.81 -0.63
N ARG A 438 25.80 28.03 -0.97
CA ARG A 438 26.45 29.29 -0.56
C ARG A 438 26.25 29.61 0.93
N PHE A 439 25.27 28.99 1.59
CA PHE A 439 25.07 29.13 3.03
C PHE A 439 25.89 28.08 3.77
N SER A 440 26.68 28.49 4.76
CA SER A 440 27.66 27.63 5.43
C SER A 440 27.02 26.55 6.32
N THR A 441 25.97 26.89 7.07
CA THR A 441 25.33 25.98 8.04
C THR A 441 24.12 25.25 7.46
N GLN A 442 23.96 23.97 7.82
CA GLN A 442 22.86 23.09 7.40
C GLN A 442 21.47 23.72 7.61
N LYS A 443 21.29 24.46 8.73
CA LYS A 443 20.06 25.19 9.07
C LYS A 443 19.72 26.26 8.02
N LEU A 444 20.69 27.11 7.65
CA LEU A 444 20.50 28.15 6.64
C LEU A 444 20.29 27.57 5.24
N LYS A 445 20.97 26.46 4.90
CA LYS A 445 20.70 25.71 3.67
C LYS A 445 19.23 25.28 3.58
N GLN A 446 18.69 24.74 4.66
CA GLN A 446 17.28 24.30 4.74
C GLN A 446 16.29 25.49 4.66
N CYS A 447 16.61 26.63 5.27
CA CYS A 447 15.84 27.88 5.12
C CYS A 447 15.79 28.35 3.66
N CYS A 448 16.93 28.33 2.95
CA CYS A 448 17.02 28.69 1.53
C CYS A 448 16.17 27.77 0.64
N VAL A 449 16.27 26.44 0.79
CA VAL A 449 15.43 25.45 0.07
C VAL A 449 13.93 25.73 0.29
N THR A 450 13.55 26.11 1.51
CA THR A 450 12.15 26.36 1.87
C THR A 450 11.62 27.67 1.24
N GLY A 451 12.48 28.69 1.10
CA GLY A 451 12.16 29.92 0.38
C GLY A 451 11.87 29.69 -1.11
N MET A 452 12.59 28.76 -1.73
CA MET A 452 12.46 28.43 -3.16
C MET A 452 11.14 27.74 -3.54
N LYS A 453 10.38 27.17 -2.58
CA LYS A 453 9.12 26.48 -2.89
C LYS A 453 8.06 27.44 -3.45
N ALA A 454 7.37 27.01 -4.50
CA ALA A 454 6.24 27.70 -5.10
C ALA A 454 4.97 27.53 -4.24
N LEU A 455 4.03 28.47 -4.38
CA LEU A 455 2.66 28.35 -3.88
C LEU A 455 1.70 28.23 -5.09
N PRO A 456 0.48 27.69 -4.91
CA PRO A 456 -0.53 27.68 -5.97
C PRO A 456 -0.91 29.10 -6.43
N PRO A 457 -1.26 29.32 -7.71
CA PRO A 457 -1.48 30.67 -8.27
C PRO A 457 -2.54 31.53 -7.57
N ARG A 458 -3.51 30.91 -6.88
CA ARG A 458 -4.55 31.62 -6.11
C ARG A 458 -4.09 32.11 -4.72
N MET A 459 -2.83 31.90 -4.33
CA MET A 459 -2.28 32.30 -3.03
C MET A 459 -0.88 32.94 -3.11
N GLU A 460 -0.59 33.71 -4.17
CA GLU A 460 0.70 34.41 -4.30
C GLU A 460 0.87 35.56 -3.27
N LYS A 461 1.46 35.22 -2.11
CA LYS A 461 2.01 36.22 -1.17
C LYS A 461 3.49 36.46 -1.48
N LYS A 462 3.88 37.73 -1.66
CA LYS A 462 5.26 38.18 -1.89
C LYS A 462 6.24 37.55 -0.88
N CYS A 463 7.47 37.28 -1.31
CA CYS A 463 8.53 36.72 -0.46
C CYS A 463 8.71 37.44 0.89
N GLU A 464 8.57 38.77 0.97
CA GLU A 464 8.67 39.52 2.23
C GLU A 464 7.63 39.10 3.27
N ASN A 465 6.37 38.91 2.86
CA ASN A 465 5.26 38.50 3.73
C ASN A 465 5.42 37.06 4.24
N ARG A 466 6.17 36.23 3.50
CA ARG A 466 6.53 34.85 3.90
C ARG A 466 7.70 34.85 4.89
N ALA A 467 8.69 35.72 4.68
CA ALA A 467 9.85 35.86 5.55
C ALA A 467 9.49 36.37 6.96
N GLY A 468 8.46 37.22 7.08
CA GLY A 468 7.97 37.73 8.37
C GLY A 468 7.53 36.66 9.39
N ARG A 469 7.30 35.41 8.96
CA ARG A 469 6.93 34.26 9.82
C ARG A 469 8.12 33.48 10.39
N ILE A 470 9.35 33.85 10.02
CA ILE A 470 10.57 33.15 10.41
C ILE A 470 11.23 33.97 11.52
N GLU A 471 11.19 33.52 12.77
CA GLU A 471 11.72 34.28 13.92
C GLU A 471 13.23 34.51 13.82
N ASP A 472 13.98 33.48 13.44
CA ASP A 472 15.44 33.50 13.27
C ASP A 472 15.88 34.48 12.15
N LEU A 473 16.62 35.52 12.54
CA LEU A 473 17.06 36.63 11.69
C LEU A 473 18.02 36.20 10.55
N GLU A 474 18.84 35.18 10.74
CA GLU A 474 19.74 34.69 9.68
C GLU A 474 18.99 33.76 8.71
N CYS A 475 18.15 32.87 9.25
CA CYS A 475 17.26 32.03 8.46
C CYS A 475 16.30 32.87 7.60
N ARG A 476 15.77 33.99 8.15
CA ARG A 476 14.92 34.95 7.45
C ARG A 476 15.64 35.59 6.25
N LYS A 477 16.92 35.97 6.39
CA LYS A 477 17.75 36.50 5.30
C LYS A 477 17.97 35.44 4.20
N ALA A 478 18.41 34.23 4.58
CA ALA A 478 18.64 33.12 3.64
C ALA A 478 17.38 32.71 2.87
N PHE A 479 16.24 32.65 3.56
CA PHE A 479 14.93 32.37 2.95
C PHE A 479 14.53 33.44 1.93
N THR A 480 14.71 34.73 2.26
CA THR A 480 14.28 35.85 1.41
C THR A 480 15.08 35.92 0.11
N ASP A 481 16.41 35.77 0.20
CA ASP A 481 17.31 35.75 -0.96
C ASP A 481 16.96 34.61 -1.93
N CYS A 482 16.79 33.38 -1.41
CA CYS A 482 16.47 32.23 -2.24
C CYS A 482 15.03 32.26 -2.78
N CYS A 483 14.08 32.86 -2.06
CA CYS A 483 12.71 33.09 -2.55
C CYS A 483 12.69 34.05 -3.75
N LYS A 484 13.34 35.22 -3.65
CA LYS A 484 13.42 36.20 -4.75
C LYS A 484 14.16 35.65 -5.98
N TYR A 485 15.23 34.89 -5.76
CA TYR A 485 15.93 34.17 -6.82
C TYR A 485 15.01 33.19 -7.57
N ALA A 486 14.19 32.42 -6.85
CA ALA A 486 13.24 31.48 -7.46
C ALA A 486 12.05 32.16 -8.16
N GLU A 487 11.56 33.32 -7.68
CA GLU A 487 10.54 34.10 -8.38
C GLU A 487 11.05 34.64 -9.72
N ASN A 488 12.27 35.20 -9.75
CA ASN A 488 12.85 35.73 -10.98
C ASN A 488 13.11 34.61 -12.00
N LEU A 489 13.64 33.47 -11.55
CA LEU A 489 13.84 32.29 -12.40
C LEU A 489 12.53 31.78 -13.02
N ARG A 490 11.39 31.92 -12.32
CA ARG A 490 10.05 31.57 -12.86
C ARG A 490 9.51 32.60 -13.85
N LYS A 491 9.73 33.90 -13.61
CA LYS A 491 9.32 34.99 -14.52
C LYS A 491 10.06 34.94 -15.86
N GLU A 492 11.33 34.55 -15.85
CA GLU A 492 12.12 34.25 -17.05
C GLU A 492 11.49 33.10 -17.88
N ILE A 493 11.05 32.03 -17.22
CA ILE A 493 10.43 30.85 -17.87
C ILE A 493 9.03 31.18 -18.44
N GLN A 494 8.23 32.00 -17.75
CA GLN A 494 6.88 32.36 -18.21
C GLN A 494 6.85 33.28 -19.45
N LYS A 495 7.87 34.12 -19.67
CA LYS A 495 7.89 35.07 -20.79
C LYS A 495 8.00 34.44 -22.20
N LYS A 496 8.25 33.13 -22.31
CA LYS A 496 8.44 32.41 -23.60
C LYS A 496 7.21 31.68 -24.15
N LYS A 497 6.01 31.82 -23.56
CA LYS A 497 4.77 31.16 -24.04
C LYS A 497 3.57 32.13 -24.14
N ARG A 498 3.29 32.68 -25.33
CA ARG A 498 1.97 33.23 -25.75
C ARG A 498 1.91 33.56 -27.24
N LYS A 499 0.72 33.31 -27.85
CA LYS A 499 0.25 33.38 -29.26
C LYS A 499 -0.06 31.98 -29.83
N ASP A 500 -1.20 31.67 -30.47
CA ASP A 500 -2.47 32.39 -30.73
C ASP A 500 -3.63 31.36 -30.82
N VAL A 501 -4.90 31.73 -30.53
CA VAL A 501 -6.13 30.95 -30.86
C VAL A 501 -7.35 31.86 -31.05
N ILE A 502 -8.11 31.62 -32.14
CA ILE A 502 -9.52 32.02 -32.45
C ILE A 502 -10.10 30.90 -33.37
N GLY A 503 -11.36 30.48 -33.39
CA GLY A 503 -12.60 30.85 -32.67
C GLY A 503 -13.65 29.71 -32.72
N ARG A 504 -14.92 29.99 -33.07
CA ARG A 504 -16.01 28.99 -33.31
C ARG A 504 -17.09 29.53 -34.27
N THR A 505 -17.77 28.62 -34.99
CA THR A 505 -19.22 28.58 -35.37
C THR A 505 -19.49 27.17 -36.01
N GLN A 506 -20.51 26.37 -35.68
CA GLN A 506 -22.01 26.44 -35.76
C GLN A 506 -22.61 26.14 -37.15
N VAL A 507 -23.53 25.16 -37.22
CA VAL A 507 -24.51 24.86 -38.31
C VAL A 507 -25.75 24.22 -37.66
N GLU A 508 -26.93 24.43 -38.26
CA GLU A 508 -28.29 24.14 -37.74
C GLU A 508 -28.89 22.79 -38.22
N GLU A 509 -30.17 22.56 -37.90
CA GLU A 509 -30.92 21.29 -37.88
C GLU A 509 -31.82 21.07 -39.12
N GLU A 510 -32.18 19.79 -39.40
CA GLU A 510 -33.46 19.43 -40.03
C GLU A 510 -34.02 18.12 -39.42
N GLU A 511 -35.33 18.09 -39.17
CA GLU A 511 -36.07 17.05 -38.43
C GLU A 511 -36.51 15.87 -39.30
N GLU A 512 -36.51 14.64 -38.75
CA GLU A 512 -37.33 13.49 -39.22
C GLU A 512 -37.49 12.49 -38.06
N ASP A 513 -38.57 11.69 -38.07
CA ASP A 513 -39.12 10.96 -36.91
C ASP A 513 -38.25 9.86 -36.28
N PHE A 514 -38.54 9.59 -35.00
CA PHE A 514 -37.92 8.56 -34.14
C PHE A 514 -38.96 7.56 -33.61
N THR A 515 -38.51 6.44 -33.05
CA THR A 515 -39.36 5.31 -32.61
C THR A 515 -39.54 5.25 -31.09
N ASP A 516 -40.61 4.55 -30.66
CA ASP A 516 -41.26 4.65 -29.35
C ASP A 516 -40.49 3.99 -28.17
N GLU A 517 -40.74 4.43 -26.93
CA GLU A 517 -39.88 4.26 -25.74
C GLU A 517 -39.75 2.82 -25.16
N GLY A 518 -40.21 1.77 -25.84
CA GLY A 518 -40.60 0.50 -25.21
C GLY A 518 -39.51 -0.49 -24.78
N ASP A 519 -38.31 -0.51 -25.39
CA ASP A 519 -37.45 -1.73 -25.41
C ASP A 519 -35.95 -1.50 -25.12
N ALA A 520 -35.58 -0.39 -24.49
CA ALA A 520 -34.17 -0.02 -24.26
C ALA A 520 -33.57 -0.61 -22.96
N MET A 521 -32.52 -1.43 -23.08
CA MET A 521 -31.83 -2.06 -21.94
C MET A 521 -31.01 -1.03 -21.11
N VAL A 522 -31.32 -0.92 -19.82
CA VAL A 522 -30.73 0.06 -18.89
C VAL A 522 -29.47 -0.49 -18.20
N ARG A 523 -28.37 0.28 -18.23
CA ARG A 523 -27.08 -0.07 -17.59
C ARG A 523 -26.90 0.64 -16.24
N ALA A 524 -26.66 -0.14 -15.18
CA ALA A 524 -26.59 0.35 -13.80
C ALA A 524 -25.50 -0.29 -12.92
N PHE A 525 -25.01 -1.50 -13.23
CA PHE A 525 -24.05 -2.23 -12.38
C PHE A 525 -22.60 -2.12 -12.88
N PHE A 526 -21.80 -1.31 -12.18
CA PHE A 526 -20.42 -0.95 -12.55
C PHE A 526 -19.38 -1.26 -11.43
N PRO A 527 -19.03 -2.53 -11.17
CA PRO A 527 -18.04 -2.91 -10.16
C PRO A 527 -16.59 -2.69 -10.63
N GLU A 528 -15.60 -2.68 -9.71
CA GLU A 528 -14.16 -2.71 -10.03
C GLU A 528 -13.60 -4.15 -10.13
N SER A 529 -14.18 -5.08 -9.39
CA SER A 529 -13.93 -6.53 -9.45
C SER A 529 -15.18 -7.28 -9.01
N TRP A 530 -15.33 -8.52 -9.48
CA TRP A 530 -16.49 -9.37 -9.20
C TRP A 530 -16.11 -10.85 -9.33
N PHE A 531 -17.10 -11.74 -9.17
CA PHE A 531 -16.92 -13.19 -9.32
C PHE A 531 -15.90 -13.83 -8.34
N TRP A 532 -15.67 -13.20 -7.19
CA TRP A 532 -14.83 -13.74 -6.10
C TRP A 532 -15.52 -14.95 -5.44
N ARG A 533 -15.20 -16.16 -5.92
CA ARG A 533 -15.81 -17.43 -5.48
C ARG A 533 -14.79 -18.55 -5.45
N SER A 534 -15.06 -19.60 -4.68
CA SER A 534 -14.29 -20.85 -4.70
C SER A 534 -15.21 -22.03 -4.97
N ILE A 535 -14.82 -22.90 -5.90
CA ILE A 535 -15.63 -24.00 -6.42
C ILE A 535 -14.79 -25.28 -6.42
N ASN A 536 -15.33 -26.38 -5.91
CA ASN A 536 -14.70 -27.69 -6.02
C ASN A 536 -15.00 -28.30 -7.39
N VAL A 537 -13.98 -28.41 -8.23
CA VAL A 537 -14.08 -28.96 -9.60
C VAL A 537 -13.51 -30.37 -9.62
N ASN A 538 -14.25 -31.30 -10.24
CA ASN A 538 -13.80 -32.65 -10.52
C ASN A 538 -13.85 -32.90 -12.03
N LYS A 539 -12.68 -32.90 -12.67
CA LYS A 539 -12.47 -32.99 -14.13
C LYS A 539 -12.98 -31.80 -14.95
N MET A 540 -14.27 -31.50 -14.87
CA MET A 540 -14.88 -30.39 -15.61
C MET A 540 -16.03 -29.79 -14.80
N HIS A 541 -16.08 -28.45 -14.75
CA HIS A 541 -17.23 -27.68 -14.29
C HIS A 541 -17.60 -26.65 -15.36
N ARG A 542 -18.89 -26.34 -15.48
CA ARG A 542 -19.41 -25.30 -16.37
C ARG A 542 -20.35 -24.40 -15.59
N GLU A 543 -20.04 -23.12 -15.52
CA GLU A 543 -20.86 -22.11 -14.85
C GLU A 543 -21.37 -21.11 -15.88
N THR A 544 -22.66 -20.79 -15.82
CA THR A 544 -23.26 -19.72 -16.62
C THR A 544 -23.17 -18.42 -15.82
N VAL A 545 -22.45 -17.44 -16.35
CA VAL A 545 -22.05 -16.22 -15.64
C VAL A 545 -22.57 -15.00 -16.39
N ALA A 546 -23.27 -14.10 -15.71
CA ALA A 546 -23.71 -12.82 -16.27
C ALA A 546 -22.58 -11.78 -16.17
N VAL A 547 -22.28 -11.06 -17.25
CA VAL A 547 -21.30 -9.95 -17.21
C VAL A 547 -21.93 -8.67 -16.64
N PRO A 548 -21.16 -7.85 -15.86
CA PRO A 548 -21.60 -6.53 -15.44
C PRO A 548 -21.90 -5.57 -16.60
N ASP A 549 -22.51 -4.42 -16.29
CA ASP A 549 -22.90 -3.42 -17.29
C ASP A 549 -21.75 -2.51 -17.77
N SER A 550 -20.56 -2.67 -17.16
CA SER A 550 -19.32 -1.99 -17.53
C SER A 550 -18.88 -2.40 -18.94
N LEU A 551 -18.74 -1.41 -19.83
CA LEU A 551 -18.07 -1.56 -21.12
C LEU A 551 -16.56 -1.60 -20.86
N THR A 552 -16.02 -2.80 -20.68
CA THR A 552 -14.63 -3.05 -20.31
C THR A 552 -14.19 -4.45 -20.73
N THR A 553 -12.89 -4.74 -20.67
CA THR A 553 -12.39 -6.12 -20.76
C THR A 553 -12.20 -6.67 -19.35
N TRP A 554 -12.94 -7.72 -19.00
CA TRP A 554 -12.75 -8.46 -17.76
C TRP A 554 -11.64 -9.50 -17.94
N GLU A 555 -10.68 -9.53 -17.02
CA GLU A 555 -9.70 -10.60 -16.94
C GLU A 555 -10.10 -11.57 -15.81
N ILE A 556 -10.52 -12.78 -16.19
CA ILE A 556 -10.91 -13.85 -15.27
C ILE A 556 -9.67 -14.68 -14.95
N GLN A 557 -9.26 -14.64 -13.69
CA GLN A 557 -8.15 -15.43 -13.15
C GLN A 557 -8.67 -16.61 -12.34
N GLY A 558 -7.96 -17.74 -12.42
CA GLY A 558 -8.27 -18.95 -11.68
C GLY A 558 -7.03 -19.49 -10.95
N VAL A 559 -7.22 -19.89 -9.71
CA VAL A 559 -6.16 -20.42 -8.85
C VAL A 559 -6.66 -21.73 -8.23
N GLY A 560 -6.00 -22.84 -8.53
CA GLY A 560 -6.40 -24.17 -8.10
C GLY A 560 -5.49 -24.73 -7.02
N MET A 561 -6.09 -25.34 -5.99
CA MET A 561 -5.38 -26.11 -4.97
C MET A 561 -5.94 -27.54 -4.92
N SER A 562 -5.05 -28.52 -5.09
CA SER A 562 -5.39 -29.95 -5.10
C SER A 562 -4.60 -30.72 -4.04
N LYS A 563 -5.27 -31.65 -3.36
CA LYS A 563 -4.70 -32.44 -2.26
C LYS A 563 -3.72 -33.49 -2.81
N GLY A 564 -2.45 -33.11 -2.91
CA GLY A 564 -1.35 -33.98 -3.32
C GLY A 564 -0.60 -33.51 -4.57
N ARG A 565 -1.19 -32.61 -5.38
CA ARG A 565 -0.54 -31.95 -6.55
C ARG A 565 -0.24 -30.46 -6.32
N GLY A 566 -0.59 -29.94 -5.14
CA GLY A 566 -0.25 -28.59 -4.71
C GLY A 566 -1.10 -27.50 -5.37
N PHE A 567 -0.44 -26.42 -5.78
CA PHE A 567 -1.03 -25.16 -6.21
C PHE A 567 -0.73 -24.88 -7.69
N CYS A 568 -1.72 -24.41 -8.44
CA CYS A 568 -1.55 -23.99 -9.84
C CYS A 568 -2.30 -22.70 -10.14
N VAL A 569 -1.73 -21.86 -11.00
CA VAL A 569 -2.36 -20.64 -11.54
C VAL A 569 -2.78 -20.93 -12.98
N ALA A 570 -4.04 -20.68 -13.31
CA ALA A 570 -4.53 -20.81 -14.68
C ALA A 570 -4.05 -19.63 -15.56
N ASP A 571 -3.93 -19.86 -16.85
CA ASP A 571 -3.89 -18.75 -17.81
C ASP A 571 -5.20 -17.95 -17.74
N PRO A 572 -5.12 -16.61 -17.68
CA PRO A 572 -6.30 -15.76 -17.54
C PRO A 572 -7.13 -15.70 -18.83
N VAL A 573 -8.45 -15.84 -18.70
CA VAL A 573 -9.40 -15.66 -19.80
C VAL A 573 -9.85 -14.21 -19.85
N LYS A 574 -9.87 -13.62 -21.05
CA LYS A 574 -10.40 -12.27 -21.29
C LYS A 574 -11.83 -12.34 -21.80
N VAL A 575 -12.70 -11.51 -21.26
CA VAL A 575 -14.09 -11.35 -21.70
C VAL A 575 -14.33 -9.87 -21.97
N THR A 576 -14.38 -9.49 -23.25
CA THR A 576 -14.59 -8.10 -23.70
C THR A 576 -16.08 -7.79 -23.70
N VAL A 577 -16.52 -6.86 -22.87
CA VAL A 577 -17.90 -6.37 -22.83
C VAL A 577 -17.99 -5.09 -23.64
N PHE A 578 -18.77 -5.10 -24.73
CA PHE A 578 -18.83 -4.01 -25.69
C PHE A 578 -20.23 -3.82 -26.28
N LYS A 579 -20.52 -2.59 -26.73
CA LYS A 579 -21.75 -2.19 -27.40
C LYS A 579 -21.42 -1.10 -28.42
N ARG A 580 -21.74 -1.33 -29.70
CA ARG A 580 -21.31 -0.47 -30.83
C ARG A 580 -21.84 0.96 -30.77
N PHE A 581 -23.04 1.15 -30.22
CA PHE A 581 -23.56 2.46 -29.86
C PHE A 581 -23.80 2.52 -28.34
N HIS A 582 -23.23 3.51 -27.67
CA HIS A 582 -23.40 3.66 -26.22
C HIS A 582 -23.20 5.09 -25.72
N VAL A 583 -23.80 5.38 -24.57
CA VAL A 583 -23.58 6.60 -23.79
C VAL A 583 -22.52 6.36 -22.72
N HIS A 584 -21.62 7.32 -22.53
CA HIS A 584 -20.72 7.38 -21.39
C HIS A 584 -21.01 8.64 -20.56
N LEU A 585 -21.61 8.45 -19.38
CA LEU A 585 -21.89 9.52 -18.43
C LEU A 585 -20.82 9.56 -17.33
N ARG A 586 -20.13 10.70 -17.19
CA ARG A 586 -19.22 10.99 -16.08
C ARG A 586 -19.95 11.84 -15.03
N VAL A 587 -20.06 11.32 -13.81
CA VAL A 587 -20.67 12.01 -12.67
C VAL A 587 -19.56 12.41 -11.67
N PRO A 588 -19.57 13.62 -11.08
CA PRO A 588 -18.67 13.99 -10.00
C PRO A 588 -18.93 13.15 -8.73
N TYR A 589 -17.93 13.06 -7.84
CA TYR A 589 -18.06 12.30 -6.58
C TYR A 589 -19.16 12.83 -5.65
N SER A 590 -19.36 14.15 -5.64
CA SER A 590 -20.43 14.84 -4.91
C SER A 590 -20.57 16.27 -5.40
N VAL A 591 -21.76 16.86 -5.25
CA VAL A 591 -22.10 18.25 -5.65
C VAL A 591 -22.87 18.91 -4.50
N LYS A 592 -22.74 20.23 -4.32
CA LYS A 592 -23.57 20.94 -3.34
C LYS A 592 -24.96 21.25 -3.90
N ARG A 593 -25.97 21.23 -3.04
CA ARG A 593 -27.31 21.72 -3.37
C ARG A 593 -27.23 23.20 -3.82
N PHE A 594 -28.05 23.54 -4.80
CA PHE A 594 -28.04 24.78 -5.58
C PHE A 594 -26.77 25.10 -6.38
N GLU A 595 -25.78 24.20 -6.45
CA GLU A 595 -24.58 24.37 -7.30
C GLU A 595 -24.88 23.99 -8.76
N GLN A 596 -24.96 24.99 -9.64
CA GLN A 596 -25.13 24.77 -11.07
C GLN A 596 -23.92 24.02 -11.66
N MET A 597 -24.18 22.89 -12.32
CA MET A 597 -23.16 22.08 -12.98
C MET A 597 -23.52 21.72 -14.42
N GLU A 598 -22.51 21.34 -15.19
CA GLU A 598 -22.64 20.88 -16.57
C GLU A 598 -22.29 19.39 -16.65
N LEU A 599 -23.30 18.54 -16.87
CA LEU A 599 -23.11 17.13 -17.16
C LEU A 599 -22.78 16.96 -18.65
N ARG A 600 -21.77 16.15 -18.97
CA ARG A 600 -21.37 15.84 -20.35
C ARG A 600 -21.42 14.34 -20.63
N PRO A 601 -22.61 13.75 -20.88
CA PRO A 601 -22.69 12.48 -21.57
C PRO A 601 -21.99 12.57 -22.93
N VAL A 602 -21.17 11.56 -23.23
CA VAL A 602 -20.52 11.38 -24.52
C VAL A 602 -21.20 10.20 -25.22
N LEU A 603 -21.66 10.40 -26.45
CA LEU A 603 -22.21 9.36 -27.30
C LEU A 603 -21.09 8.82 -28.17
N TYR A 604 -20.90 7.50 -28.18
CA TYR A 604 -19.97 6.82 -29.07
C TYR A 604 -20.74 6.06 -30.15
N ASN A 605 -20.35 6.24 -31.40
CA ASN A 605 -20.86 5.50 -32.56
C ASN A 605 -19.72 4.75 -33.24
N TYR A 606 -19.69 3.43 -33.08
CA TYR A 606 -18.80 2.49 -33.76
C TYR A 606 -19.51 1.68 -34.86
N HIS A 607 -20.61 2.21 -35.39
CA HIS A 607 -21.17 1.73 -36.66
C HIS A 607 -20.46 2.40 -37.83
N GLU A 608 -20.46 1.71 -38.98
CA GLU A 608 -19.86 2.19 -40.24
C GLU A 608 -20.59 3.42 -40.81
N ASN A 609 -21.86 3.60 -40.43
CA ASN A 609 -22.73 4.70 -40.84
C ASN A 609 -22.91 5.74 -39.71
N PRO A 610 -23.11 7.03 -40.04
CA PRO A 610 -23.52 8.02 -39.05
C PRO A 610 -24.89 7.67 -38.48
N LEU A 611 -25.10 7.96 -37.19
CA LEU A 611 -26.37 7.71 -36.49
C LEU A 611 -27.03 9.03 -36.09
N LYS A 612 -28.27 9.27 -36.52
CA LYS A 612 -29.13 10.32 -35.95
C LYS A 612 -29.70 9.78 -34.64
N VAL A 613 -29.49 10.50 -33.54
CA VAL A 613 -29.83 10.06 -32.17
C VAL A 613 -30.49 11.20 -31.41
N ARG A 614 -31.64 10.91 -30.82
CA ARG A 614 -32.34 11.75 -29.84
C ARG A 614 -31.79 11.43 -28.44
N VAL A 615 -31.33 12.43 -27.70
CA VAL A 615 -30.75 12.26 -26.36
C VAL A 615 -31.37 13.22 -25.37
N PHE A 616 -31.79 12.69 -24.23
CA PHE A 616 -32.37 13.48 -23.15
C PHE A 616 -31.99 12.93 -21.77
N LEU A 617 -32.08 13.80 -20.77
CA LEU A 617 -31.96 13.46 -19.36
C LEU A 617 -33.38 13.32 -18.80
N ASP A 618 -33.75 12.15 -18.27
CA ASP A 618 -35.07 11.98 -17.67
C ASP A 618 -35.27 12.96 -16.51
N LYS A 619 -36.49 13.53 -16.45
CA LYS A 619 -36.91 14.37 -15.32
C LYS A 619 -36.79 13.57 -14.03
N THR A 620 -35.89 14.01 -13.16
CA THR A 620 -35.63 13.37 -11.87
C THR A 620 -36.10 14.30 -10.76
N GLU A 621 -36.80 13.77 -9.76
CA GLU A 621 -37.07 14.53 -8.54
C GLU A 621 -35.75 14.99 -7.89
N ASP A 622 -35.79 16.06 -7.09
CA ASP A 622 -34.61 16.69 -6.47
C ASP A 622 -33.56 17.29 -7.44
N LEU A 623 -33.78 17.26 -8.76
CA LEU A 623 -32.90 17.85 -9.77
C LEU A 623 -33.66 18.81 -10.70
N CYS A 624 -33.22 20.07 -10.74
CA CYS A 624 -33.67 21.03 -11.74
C CYS A 624 -32.82 20.88 -13.00
N SER A 625 -33.44 20.47 -14.10
CA SER A 625 -32.86 20.42 -15.45
C SER A 625 -33.62 21.37 -16.38
N ALA A 626 -33.05 21.69 -17.54
CA ALA A 626 -33.81 22.37 -18.58
C ALA A 626 -35.00 21.49 -19.04
N THR A 627 -36.17 22.10 -19.16
CA THR A 627 -37.40 21.50 -19.71
C THR A 627 -37.96 22.37 -20.82
N THR A 628 -38.81 21.80 -21.68
CA THR A 628 -39.62 22.56 -22.63
C THR A 628 -40.70 23.37 -21.90
N ASP A 629 -41.37 24.29 -22.61
CA ASP A 629 -42.50 25.09 -22.05
C ASP A 629 -43.68 24.21 -21.59
N GLU A 630 -43.80 22.99 -22.11
CA GLU A 630 -44.80 21.98 -21.71
C GLU A 630 -44.34 21.12 -20.51
N GLY A 631 -43.13 21.35 -19.99
CA GLY A 631 -42.58 20.66 -18.82
C GLY A 631 -41.95 19.29 -19.08
N ALA A 632 -41.77 18.92 -20.35
CA ALA A 632 -41.07 17.72 -20.79
C ALA A 632 -39.53 17.92 -20.76
N PRO A 633 -38.72 16.85 -20.69
CA PRO A 633 -37.26 16.95 -20.82
C PRO A 633 -36.84 17.65 -22.11
N VAL A 634 -35.77 18.45 -22.07
CA VAL A 634 -35.14 18.96 -23.31
C VAL A 634 -34.46 17.80 -24.03
N GLU A 635 -34.94 17.53 -25.24
CA GLU A 635 -34.32 16.59 -26.17
C GLU A 635 -33.27 17.29 -27.03
N HIS A 636 -32.14 16.61 -27.25
CA HIS A 636 -31.12 17.01 -28.22
C HIS A 636 -31.05 15.96 -29.33
N ILE A 637 -31.42 16.34 -30.55
CA ILE A 637 -31.23 15.51 -31.74
C ILE A 637 -29.85 15.80 -32.31
N VAL A 638 -28.96 14.80 -32.32
CA VAL A 638 -27.60 14.92 -32.87
C VAL A 638 -27.29 13.80 -33.85
N THR A 639 -26.57 14.14 -34.91
CA THR A 639 -25.97 13.14 -35.80
C THR A 639 -24.56 12.82 -35.30
N VAL A 640 -24.35 11.61 -34.79
CA VAL A 640 -23.03 11.11 -34.37
C VAL A 640 -22.34 10.48 -35.58
N PRO A 641 -21.24 11.05 -36.12
CA PRO A 641 -20.55 10.50 -37.28
C PRO A 641 -20.04 9.07 -37.01
N ASN A 642 -19.79 8.31 -38.08
CA ASN A 642 -19.26 6.95 -37.98
C ASN A 642 -17.87 6.88 -37.31
N ASN A 643 -17.66 5.81 -36.54
CA ASN A 643 -16.45 5.58 -35.73
C ASN A 643 -16.01 6.82 -34.92
N SER A 644 -16.95 7.56 -34.34
CA SER A 644 -16.70 8.85 -33.70
C SER A 644 -17.53 9.08 -32.45
N ALA A 645 -17.33 10.21 -31.78
CA ALA A 645 -18.02 10.55 -30.57
C ALA A 645 -18.36 12.04 -30.48
N ILE A 646 -19.47 12.35 -29.81
CA ILE A 646 -19.94 13.71 -29.56
C ILE A 646 -20.36 13.86 -28.09
N SER A 647 -20.03 14.99 -27.47
CA SER A 647 -20.44 15.31 -26.10
C SER A 647 -21.61 16.29 -26.11
N ILE A 648 -22.69 15.97 -25.39
CA ILE A 648 -23.86 16.85 -25.22
C ILE A 648 -23.83 17.47 -23.82
N PRO A 649 -23.88 18.81 -23.67
CA PRO A 649 -23.87 19.47 -22.37
C PRO A 649 -25.29 19.64 -21.80
N PHE A 650 -25.59 18.96 -20.70
CA PHE A 650 -26.81 19.20 -19.90
C PHE A 650 -26.47 20.06 -18.69
N VAL A 651 -27.05 21.26 -18.61
CA VAL A 651 -26.96 22.12 -17.42
C VAL A 651 -28.02 21.68 -16.42
N VAL A 652 -27.60 21.39 -15.18
CA VAL A 652 -28.48 20.95 -14.10
C VAL A 652 -28.11 21.60 -12.78
N VAL A 653 -29.10 21.74 -11.90
CA VAL A 653 -28.96 22.27 -10.53
C VAL A 653 -29.62 21.28 -9.56
N PRO A 654 -28.87 20.65 -8.64
CA PRO A 654 -29.47 19.83 -7.58
C PRO A 654 -30.24 20.72 -6.60
N ILE A 655 -31.53 20.46 -6.39
CA ILE A 655 -32.42 21.30 -5.56
C ILE A 655 -32.93 20.61 -4.30
N GLY A 656 -32.97 19.27 -4.29
CA GLY A 656 -33.64 18.53 -3.22
C GLY A 656 -32.70 17.85 -2.22
N GLN A 657 -33.27 16.91 -1.46
CA GLN A 657 -32.68 16.41 -0.22
C GLN A 657 -32.18 14.97 -0.30
N SER A 658 -32.60 14.19 -1.30
CA SER A 658 -32.14 12.83 -1.56
C SER A 658 -30.92 12.80 -2.50
N ASN A 659 -30.41 11.60 -2.80
CA ASN A 659 -29.41 11.41 -3.86
C ASN A 659 -30.15 10.98 -5.15
N PRO A 660 -30.47 11.90 -6.07
CA PRO A 660 -31.20 11.57 -7.29
C PRO A 660 -30.37 10.63 -8.16
N THR A 661 -31.05 9.81 -8.95
CA THR A 661 -30.39 8.94 -9.92
C THR A 661 -30.54 9.52 -11.31
N LEU A 662 -29.43 9.98 -11.88
CA LEU A 662 -29.37 10.49 -13.25
C LEU A 662 -29.62 9.35 -14.23
N ILE A 663 -30.61 9.51 -15.11
CA ILE A 663 -30.92 8.59 -16.20
C ILE A 663 -30.79 9.37 -17.50
N VAL A 664 -29.76 9.06 -18.30
CA VAL A 664 -29.59 9.61 -19.66
C VAL A 664 -30.01 8.54 -20.64
N LYS A 665 -31.00 8.85 -21.48
CA LYS A 665 -31.46 8.00 -22.58
C LYS A 665 -30.93 8.53 -23.90
N ALA A 666 -30.46 7.65 -24.76
CA ALA A 666 -30.11 7.94 -26.14
C ALA A 666 -30.82 6.94 -27.06
N LEU A 667 -31.71 7.45 -27.92
CA LEU A 667 -32.58 6.69 -28.81
C LEU A 667 -32.25 7.04 -30.28
N GLY A 668 -31.79 6.06 -31.04
CA GLY A 668 -31.53 6.16 -32.47
C GLY A 668 -32.53 5.34 -33.29
N GLN A 669 -32.37 5.40 -34.62
CA GLN A 669 -33.19 4.62 -35.54
C GLN A 669 -32.84 3.11 -35.49
N TYR A 670 -33.73 2.26 -36.00
CA TYR A 670 -33.54 0.80 -36.12
C TYR A 670 -33.29 0.05 -34.79
N GLY A 671 -33.89 0.52 -33.69
CA GLY A 671 -33.77 -0.12 -32.37
C GLY A 671 -32.43 0.15 -31.65
N ILE A 672 -31.56 0.98 -32.22
CA ILE A 672 -30.30 1.38 -31.59
C ILE A 672 -30.61 2.32 -30.42
N SER A 673 -30.45 1.83 -29.19
CA SER A 673 -30.69 2.61 -27.98
C SER A 673 -29.68 2.28 -26.88
N ASP A 674 -29.41 3.23 -25.99
CA ASP A 674 -28.65 3.00 -24.76
C ASP A 674 -29.11 3.93 -23.64
N VAL A 675 -29.23 3.38 -22.43
CA VAL A 675 -29.69 4.12 -21.25
C VAL A 675 -28.73 3.90 -20.10
N VAL A 676 -28.20 4.99 -19.54
CA VAL A 676 -27.21 4.97 -18.47
C VAL A 676 -27.80 5.55 -17.20
N LYS A 677 -27.80 4.73 -16.14
CA LYS A 677 -28.31 5.09 -14.81
C LYS A 677 -27.14 5.24 -13.83
N LYS A 678 -26.94 6.43 -13.25
CA LYS A 678 -25.89 6.68 -12.23
C LYS A 678 -26.37 7.57 -11.08
N PRO A 679 -26.08 7.24 -9.81
CA PRO A 679 -26.46 8.06 -8.67
C PRO A 679 -25.62 9.35 -8.61
N LEU A 680 -26.26 10.46 -8.28
CA LEU A 680 -25.61 11.73 -7.97
C LEU A 680 -25.65 11.96 -6.46
N LYS A 681 -24.49 12.18 -5.84
CA LYS A 681 -24.40 12.48 -4.41
C LYS A 681 -24.56 13.97 -4.15
N ILE A 682 -25.68 14.38 -3.55
CA ILE A 682 -25.93 15.77 -3.14
C ILE A 682 -25.44 15.97 -1.70
N LEU A 683 -24.83 17.14 -1.44
CA LEU A 683 -24.47 17.62 -0.11
C LEU A 683 -25.22 18.94 0.16
N ARG A 684 -25.71 19.17 1.37
CA ARG A 684 -26.37 20.43 1.77
C ARG A 684 -25.37 21.60 1.80
N GLU A 685 -25.89 22.82 1.91
CA GLU A 685 -25.06 24.00 2.16
C GLU A 685 -24.42 23.94 3.57
N GLY A 686 -23.55 24.90 3.88
CA GLY A 686 -22.99 25.04 5.23
C GLY A 686 -22.15 23.84 5.70
N VAL A 687 -22.31 23.50 6.98
CA VAL A 687 -21.65 22.41 7.70
C VAL A 687 -22.66 21.89 8.73
N SER A 688 -22.83 20.58 8.84
CA SER A 688 -23.67 19.97 9.88
C SER A 688 -23.08 20.26 11.26
N VAL A 689 -23.83 20.95 12.10
CA VAL A 689 -23.50 21.18 13.52
C VAL A 689 -24.40 20.30 14.36
N LEU A 690 -23.80 19.54 15.28
CA LEU A 690 -24.51 18.69 16.22
C LEU A 690 -24.36 19.32 17.61
N GLU A 691 -25.48 19.68 18.24
CA GLU A 691 -25.51 20.14 19.63
C GLU A 691 -26.05 19.03 20.52
N GLU A 692 -25.30 18.70 21.58
CA GLU A 692 -25.59 17.55 22.44
C GLU A 692 -25.64 18.00 23.90
N ARG A 693 -26.68 17.58 24.61
CA ARG A 693 -26.87 17.85 26.04
C ARG A 693 -27.19 16.52 26.74
N THR A 694 -26.35 16.13 27.69
CA THR A 694 -26.46 14.85 28.40
C THR A 694 -26.80 15.09 29.87
N PHE A 695 -27.77 14.33 30.39
CA PHE A 695 -28.30 14.47 31.75
C PHE A 695 -28.31 13.11 32.45
N ILE A 696 -27.90 13.09 33.72
CA ILE A 696 -27.95 11.88 34.55
C ILE A 696 -29.22 11.92 35.40
N VAL A 697 -30.11 10.95 35.17
CA VAL A 697 -31.33 10.75 35.97
C VAL A 697 -31.01 9.86 37.17
N ASP A 698 -31.20 10.38 38.39
CA ASP A 698 -31.10 9.60 39.63
C ASP A 698 -32.43 9.70 40.39
N PRO A 699 -33.25 8.63 40.45
CA PRO A 699 -34.50 8.63 41.19
C PRO A 699 -34.36 8.92 42.69
N LYS A 700 -33.17 8.71 43.27
CA LYS A 700 -32.88 8.92 44.69
C LYS A 700 -32.52 10.38 45.01
N ASP A 701 -32.12 11.18 44.02
CA ASP A 701 -31.85 12.62 44.15
C ASP A 701 -33.02 13.43 43.57
N SER A 702 -33.72 14.17 44.43
CA SER A 702 -34.86 15.01 44.01
C SER A 702 -34.50 16.07 42.98
N ARG A 703 -33.21 16.45 42.85
CA ARG A 703 -32.72 17.42 41.86
C ARG A 703 -32.41 16.79 40.50
N ARG A 704 -32.43 15.45 40.38
CA ARG A 704 -32.12 14.68 39.16
C ARG A 704 -33.27 13.79 38.69
N ARG A 705 -34.49 14.02 39.19
CA ARG A 705 -35.68 13.25 38.82
C ARG A 705 -36.40 13.81 37.59
N GLU A 706 -36.26 15.10 37.32
CA GLU A 706 -36.98 15.83 36.27
C GLU A 706 -36.03 16.86 35.62
N PHE A 707 -36.10 16.97 34.29
CA PHE A 707 -35.30 17.90 33.50
C PHE A 707 -36.17 18.55 32.43
N THR A 708 -36.09 19.87 32.32
CA THR A 708 -36.70 20.66 31.23
C THR A 708 -35.58 21.29 30.43
N PHE A 709 -35.68 21.25 29.10
CA PHE A 709 -34.73 21.89 28.20
C PHE A 709 -35.48 22.61 27.09
N ASP A 710 -35.13 23.88 26.89
CA ASP A 710 -35.63 24.69 25.78
C ASP A 710 -34.73 24.49 24.56
N GLU A 711 -35.37 24.32 23.40
CA GLU A 711 -34.74 24.02 22.12
C GLU A 711 -34.74 25.27 21.24
N GLU A 712 -33.72 26.13 21.43
CA GLU A 712 -33.55 27.35 20.64
C GLU A 712 -32.99 27.04 19.25
N LEU A 713 -33.75 27.33 18.20
CA LEU A 713 -33.30 27.17 16.81
C LEU A 713 -32.19 28.18 16.47
N PRO A 714 -31.00 27.75 16.00
CA PRO A 714 -29.91 28.67 15.69
C PRO A 714 -30.27 29.69 14.60
N SER A 715 -29.95 30.97 14.83
CA SER A 715 -30.27 32.06 13.89
C SER A 715 -29.55 31.97 12.53
N ASN A 716 -28.56 31.07 12.40
CA ASN A 716 -27.79 30.76 11.20
C ASN A 716 -28.17 29.39 10.59
N MET A 717 -29.27 28.76 11.04
CA MET A 717 -29.79 27.52 10.49
C MET A 717 -30.23 27.69 9.02
N ILE A 718 -30.10 26.62 8.23
CA ILE A 718 -30.60 26.59 6.85
C ILE A 718 -32.15 26.54 6.89
N PRO A 719 -32.88 27.44 6.19
CA PRO A 719 -34.33 27.58 6.34
C PRO A 719 -35.20 26.34 6.03
N ASP A 720 -34.68 25.34 5.31
CA ASP A 720 -35.44 24.18 4.80
C ASP A 720 -35.54 23.00 5.79
N GLY A 721 -35.61 23.28 7.09
CA GLY A 721 -35.89 22.25 8.11
C GLY A 721 -34.78 21.20 8.30
N ASP A 722 -33.49 21.60 8.26
CA ASP A 722 -32.35 20.71 8.55
C ASP A 722 -32.17 20.41 10.05
N PHE A 723 -33.23 20.61 10.85
CA PHE A 723 -33.23 20.39 12.29
C PHE A 723 -33.83 19.02 12.62
N ARG A 724 -33.09 18.21 13.37
CA ARG A 724 -33.58 16.97 13.98
C ARG A 724 -33.13 16.93 15.43
N SER A 725 -34.10 16.89 16.34
CA SER A 725 -33.84 16.48 17.72
C SER A 725 -33.92 14.96 17.81
N SER A 726 -33.17 14.35 18.71
CA SER A 726 -33.26 12.91 18.98
C SER A 726 -32.88 12.63 20.41
N ILE A 727 -33.76 11.94 21.15
CA ILE A 727 -33.54 11.62 22.56
C ILE A 727 -33.13 10.16 22.68
N LYS A 728 -31.89 9.93 23.12
CA LYS A 728 -31.38 8.60 23.46
C LYS A 728 -31.46 8.42 24.97
N MET A 729 -32.16 7.39 25.43
CA MET A 729 -32.30 7.06 26.84
C MET A 729 -31.68 5.68 27.11
N SER A 730 -30.72 5.66 28.03
CA SER A 730 -30.05 4.45 28.46
C SER A 730 -29.94 4.42 29.97
N VAL A 731 -30.10 3.23 30.57
CA VAL A 731 -29.65 3.00 31.94
C VAL A 731 -28.14 3.30 31.99
N ASP A 732 -27.69 4.01 33.03
CA ASP A 732 -26.26 4.22 33.28
C ASP A 732 -25.59 2.86 33.51
N SER A 733 -25.04 2.34 32.43
CA SER A 733 -24.49 1.00 32.29
C SER A 733 -23.28 1.13 31.38
N PRO A 734 -22.07 0.74 31.83
CA PRO A 734 -20.83 0.86 31.07
C PRO A 734 -20.92 0.28 29.66
N ILE A 735 -21.76 -0.74 29.50
CA ILE A 735 -21.99 -1.47 28.26
C ILE A 735 -22.55 -0.57 27.16
N ASN A 736 -23.29 0.49 27.46
CA ASN A 736 -23.86 1.38 26.44
C ASN A 736 -22.77 2.24 25.75
N THR A 737 -21.83 2.79 26.53
CA THR A 737 -20.63 3.50 26.02
C THR A 737 -19.62 2.55 25.36
N ILE A 738 -19.65 1.26 25.74
CA ILE A 738 -18.66 0.26 25.30
C ILE A 738 -19.13 -0.54 24.07
N ASN A 739 -20.44 -0.73 23.90
CA ASN A 739 -21.00 -1.34 22.70
C ASN A 739 -20.91 -0.39 21.49
N SER A 740 -21.03 0.94 21.69
CA SER A 740 -20.80 1.92 20.62
C SER A 740 -19.33 2.02 20.20
N THR A 741 -18.38 1.63 21.06
CA THR A 741 -16.95 1.59 20.73
C THR A 741 -16.49 0.23 20.18
N LEU A 742 -17.32 -0.82 20.17
CA LEU A 742 -16.95 -2.16 19.70
C LEU A 742 -17.78 -2.72 18.53
N SER A 743 -18.90 -2.08 18.16
CA SER A 743 -19.77 -2.53 17.07
C SER A 743 -19.44 -1.88 15.72
N SER A 744 -19.59 -2.63 14.61
CA SER A 744 -19.33 -2.19 13.23
C SER A 744 -20.08 -0.92 12.80
N ASP A 745 -21.24 -0.62 13.38
CA ASP A 745 -21.99 0.62 13.11
C ASP A 745 -21.49 1.80 13.97
N GLY A 746 -21.13 1.57 15.24
CA GLY A 746 -20.48 2.58 16.10
C GLY A 746 -19.04 2.92 15.66
N VAL A 747 -18.36 1.94 15.07
CA VAL A 747 -17.10 2.02 14.31
C VAL A 747 -17.13 3.11 13.21
N SER A 748 -18.30 3.45 12.67
CA SER A 748 -18.41 4.57 11.72
C SER A 748 -18.15 5.95 12.35
N ARG A 749 -18.41 6.11 13.66
CA ARG A 749 -18.39 7.40 14.39
C ARG A 749 -17.20 7.56 15.35
N LEU A 750 -16.79 6.53 16.10
CA LEU A 750 -15.69 6.63 17.09
C LEU A 750 -14.44 5.83 16.73
N ILE A 751 -14.58 4.59 16.21
CA ILE A 751 -13.44 3.72 15.87
C ILE A 751 -13.49 3.33 14.40
N ARG A 752 -13.00 4.21 13.51
CA ARG A 752 -12.76 3.81 12.12
C ARG A 752 -11.61 2.81 12.05
N VAL A 753 -11.70 1.83 11.14
CA VAL A 753 -10.56 0.94 10.78
C VAL A 753 -9.30 1.79 10.61
N PRO A 754 -8.18 1.48 11.31
CA PRO A 754 -7.06 2.41 11.45
C PRO A 754 -6.48 2.82 10.08
N TYR A 755 -6.62 4.11 9.77
CA TYR A 755 -6.25 4.69 8.48
C TYR A 755 -5.37 5.93 8.65
N GLY A 756 -4.76 6.37 7.55
CA GLY A 756 -3.96 7.59 7.54
C GLY A 756 -2.64 7.44 8.33
N CYS A 757 -2.20 8.53 8.95
CA CYS A 757 -0.87 8.66 9.56
C CYS A 757 -0.75 8.00 10.96
N ALA A 758 0.43 8.05 11.57
CA ALA A 758 0.67 7.46 12.90
C ALA A 758 -0.28 8.01 13.98
N GLU A 759 -0.55 9.31 13.93
CA GLU A 759 -1.44 10.03 14.85
C GLU A 759 -2.89 9.50 14.70
N GLN A 760 -3.40 9.40 13.47
CA GLN A 760 -4.74 8.89 13.15
C GLN A 760 -4.92 7.40 13.47
N THR A 761 -3.85 6.61 13.31
CA THR A 761 -3.80 5.20 13.70
C THR A 761 -3.97 5.05 15.22
N MET A 762 -3.35 5.92 16.03
CA MET A 762 -3.49 5.86 17.48
C MET A 762 -4.81 6.41 18.02
N ILE A 763 -5.39 7.45 17.37
CA ILE A 763 -6.75 7.95 17.69
C ILE A 763 -7.78 6.81 17.59
N SER A 764 -7.69 6.00 16.53
CA SER A 764 -8.61 4.88 16.29
C SER A 764 -8.31 3.67 17.19
N THR A 765 -7.04 3.32 17.38
CA THR A 765 -6.68 2.12 18.15
C THR A 765 -6.94 2.26 19.65
N ALA A 766 -6.67 3.43 20.25
CA ALA A 766 -6.66 3.58 21.71
C ALA A 766 -8.03 3.33 22.40
N PRO A 767 -9.17 3.90 21.95
CA PRO A 767 -10.47 3.66 22.59
C PRO A 767 -10.85 2.18 22.65
N GLY A 768 -10.59 1.43 21.57
CA GLY A 768 -10.91 0.00 21.49
C GLY A 768 -10.13 -0.83 22.50
N VAL A 769 -8.87 -0.46 22.77
CA VAL A 769 -8.03 -1.12 23.79
C VAL A 769 -8.59 -0.92 25.21
N TYR A 770 -9.12 0.27 25.53
CA TYR A 770 -9.75 0.52 26.84
C TYR A 770 -11.12 -0.17 26.97
N ALA A 771 -11.92 -0.18 25.91
CA ALA A 771 -13.20 -0.92 25.85
C ALA A 771 -13.00 -2.43 26.05
N LEU A 772 -12.03 -3.04 25.34
CA LEU A 772 -11.60 -4.43 25.53
C LEU A 772 -11.17 -4.71 26.98
N ARG A 773 -10.35 -3.82 27.56
CA ARG A 773 -9.87 -3.94 28.94
C ARG A 773 -11.00 -3.93 29.97
N TYR A 774 -12.02 -3.08 29.80
CA TYR A 774 -13.17 -3.07 30.70
C TYR A 774 -13.96 -4.39 30.65
N LEU A 775 -14.29 -4.88 29.45
CA LEU A 775 -15.12 -6.09 29.30
C LEU A 775 -14.44 -7.33 29.86
N ASP A 776 -13.12 -7.43 29.68
CA ASP A 776 -12.30 -8.51 30.20
C ASP A 776 -12.19 -8.47 31.73
N HIS A 777 -12.00 -7.28 32.33
CA HIS A 777 -11.94 -7.12 33.78
C HIS A 777 -13.30 -7.26 34.51
N THR A 778 -14.42 -7.10 33.80
CA THR A 778 -15.79 -7.18 34.39
C THR A 778 -16.59 -8.42 33.98
N ASP A 779 -16.00 -9.29 33.14
CA ASP A 779 -16.61 -10.51 32.58
C ASP A 779 -17.98 -10.26 31.91
N LYS A 780 -18.12 -9.12 31.22
CA LYS A 780 -19.36 -8.71 30.53
C LYS A 780 -19.45 -9.13 29.06
N TRP A 781 -18.50 -9.96 28.60
CA TRP A 781 -18.52 -10.54 27.25
C TRP A 781 -19.82 -11.26 26.90
N ALA A 782 -20.46 -11.91 27.88
CA ALA A 782 -21.75 -12.61 27.70
C ALA A 782 -22.94 -11.69 27.37
N MET A 783 -22.80 -10.37 27.47
CA MET A 783 -23.82 -9.39 27.08
C MET A 783 -23.65 -8.87 25.64
N LEU A 784 -22.64 -9.36 24.92
CA LEU A 784 -22.39 -9.06 23.51
C LEU A 784 -22.50 -10.35 22.66
N PRO A 785 -22.73 -10.25 21.34
CA PRO A 785 -22.62 -11.39 20.42
C PRO A 785 -21.23 -12.05 20.54
N PRO A 786 -21.13 -13.39 20.46
CA PRO A 786 -19.89 -14.12 20.72
C PRO A 786 -18.72 -13.66 19.86
N ASP A 787 -18.98 -13.35 18.59
CA ASP A 787 -17.96 -12.93 17.60
C ASP A 787 -17.33 -11.56 17.91
N ARG A 788 -17.95 -10.72 18.76
CA ARG A 788 -17.45 -9.36 19.09
C ARG A 788 -16.07 -9.39 19.75
N LYS A 789 -15.75 -10.45 20.50
CA LYS A 789 -14.43 -10.58 21.13
C LYS A 789 -13.34 -10.72 20.07
N ASP A 790 -13.59 -11.53 19.04
CA ASP A 790 -12.66 -11.77 17.95
C ASP A 790 -12.52 -10.55 17.03
N GLU A 791 -13.63 -9.86 16.72
CA GLU A 791 -13.60 -8.58 16.00
C GLU A 791 -12.76 -7.52 16.72
N GLY A 792 -12.91 -7.39 18.04
CA GLY A 792 -12.15 -6.44 18.85
C GLY A 792 -10.65 -6.74 18.86
N LEU A 793 -10.28 -8.02 19.03
CA LEU A 793 -8.88 -8.47 18.99
C LEU A 793 -8.26 -8.27 17.60
N GLU A 794 -8.99 -8.54 16.53
CA GLU A 794 -8.50 -8.36 15.16
C GLU A 794 -8.31 -6.87 14.80
N ASN A 795 -9.21 -5.99 15.26
CA ASN A 795 -9.01 -4.55 15.16
C ASN A 795 -7.74 -4.09 15.91
N MET A 796 -7.45 -4.67 17.09
CA MET A 796 -6.21 -4.40 17.83
C MET A 796 -4.96 -4.87 17.08
N ARG A 797 -4.98 -6.08 16.47
CA ARG A 797 -3.87 -6.59 15.61
C ARG A 797 -3.60 -5.69 14.42
N ASN A 798 -4.66 -5.20 13.76
CA ASN A 798 -4.54 -4.29 12.62
C ASN A 798 -4.00 -2.92 13.03
N GLY A 799 -4.41 -2.38 14.18
CA GLY A 799 -3.84 -1.16 14.77
C GLY A 799 -2.34 -1.29 15.08
N TYR A 800 -1.94 -2.39 15.73
CA TYR A 800 -0.54 -2.71 16.02
C TYR A 800 0.30 -2.86 14.74
N SER A 801 -0.14 -3.68 13.80
CA SER A 801 0.55 -3.91 12.52
C SER A 801 0.71 -2.63 11.71
N ARG A 802 -0.26 -1.71 11.81
CA ARG A 802 -0.19 -0.39 11.16
C ARG A 802 0.75 0.58 11.85
N ILE A 803 0.72 0.71 13.18
CA ILE A 803 1.57 1.69 13.87
C ILE A 803 3.06 1.36 13.69
N LEU A 804 3.42 0.07 13.61
CA LEU A 804 4.79 -0.38 13.31
C LEU A 804 5.32 0.14 11.97
N GLN A 805 4.47 0.40 10.97
CA GLN A 805 4.88 0.98 9.67
C GLN A 805 5.37 2.43 9.80
N TYR A 806 5.04 3.10 10.90
CA TYR A 806 5.49 4.47 11.22
C TYR A 806 6.63 4.52 12.25
N ARG A 807 7.08 3.35 12.73
CA ARG A 807 8.20 3.20 13.65
C ARG A 807 9.53 3.49 12.93
N LYS A 808 10.41 4.24 13.59
CA LYS A 808 11.74 4.57 13.06
C LYS A 808 12.83 3.62 13.58
N PRO A 809 14.03 3.60 12.96
CA PRO A 809 15.13 2.73 13.40
C PRO A 809 15.61 2.98 14.85
N ASP A 810 15.36 4.17 15.40
CA ASP A 810 15.66 4.53 16.79
C ASP A 810 14.50 4.19 17.76
N GLY A 811 13.47 3.49 17.29
CA GLY A 811 12.27 3.14 18.08
C GLY A 811 11.27 4.28 18.25
N SER A 812 11.50 5.46 17.66
CA SER A 812 10.62 6.62 17.84
C SER A 812 9.50 6.71 16.82
N TYR A 813 8.47 7.49 17.15
CA TYR A 813 7.31 7.75 16.28
C TYR A 813 7.19 9.23 15.91
N GLY A 814 6.62 9.47 14.74
CA GLY A 814 6.16 10.77 14.24
C GLY A 814 5.06 10.54 13.22
N ALA A 815 4.27 11.56 12.88
CA ALA A 815 3.15 11.45 11.93
C ALA A 815 3.47 10.60 10.68
N TRP A 816 4.65 10.81 10.11
CA TRP A 816 5.21 10.03 9.01
C TRP A 816 6.70 9.76 9.23
N LEU A 817 7.23 8.70 8.63
CA LEU A 817 8.65 8.32 8.70
C LEU A 817 9.63 9.46 8.35
N HIS A 818 9.24 10.40 7.49
CA HIS A 818 10.07 11.52 7.02
C HIS A 818 9.89 12.82 7.82
N ARG A 819 8.94 12.90 8.75
CA ARG A 819 8.77 14.02 9.69
C ARG A 819 9.66 13.75 10.92
N PRO A 820 10.24 14.75 11.61
CA PRO A 820 10.89 14.54 12.90
C PRO A 820 9.98 13.82 13.90
N SER A 821 10.57 13.14 14.89
CA SER A 821 9.83 12.38 15.90
C SER A 821 9.23 13.30 16.94
N SER A 822 8.12 12.86 17.54
CA SER A 822 7.52 13.52 18.70
C SER A 822 7.76 12.71 19.97
N THR A 823 8.15 13.38 21.05
CA THR A 823 8.35 12.75 22.37
C THR A 823 7.00 12.30 22.92
N TRP A 824 5.99 13.19 22.87
CA TRP A 824 4.62 12.93 23.28
C TRP A 824 3.98 11.77 22.50
N LEU A 825 4.05 11.76 21.16
CA LEU A 825 3.47 10.66 20.37
C LEU A 825 4.13 9.32 20.68
N THR A 826 5.45 9.31 20.87
CA THR A 826 6.18 8.09 21.23
C THR A 826 5.74 7.58 22.61
N ALA A 827 5.53 8.47 23.59
CA ALA A 827 4.98 8.11 24.89
C ALA A 827 3.54 7.58 24.80
N PHE A 828 2.68 8.20 23.99
CA PHE A 828 1.30 7.72 23.78
C PHE A 828 1.26 6.31 23.17
N VAL A 829 2.08 6.05 22.14
CA VAL A 829 2.23 4.71 21.56
C VAL A 829 2.74 3.71 22.61
N VAL A 830 3.78 4.05 23.37
CA VAL A 830 4.32 3.18 24.42
C VAL A 830 3.27 2.85 25.49
N LYS A 831 2.46 3.81 25.93
CA LYS A 831 1.36 3.60 26.88
C LYS A 831 0.35 2.58 26.34
N VAL A 832 -0.23 2.86 25.16
CA VAL A 832 -1.30 2.03 24.58
C VAL A 832 -0.79 0.62 24.23
N MET A 833 0.39 0.49 23.62
CA MET A 833 0.97 -0.81 23.28
C MET A 833 1.29 -1.65 24.52
N SER A 834 1.63 -1.02 25.65
CA SER A 834 1.81 -1.72 26.93
C SER A 834 0.50 -2.31 27.47
N PHE A 835 -0.66 -1.78 27.10
CA PHE A 835 -1.96 -2.41 27.37
C PHE A 835 -2.29 -3.52 26.35
N CYS A 836 -2.06 -3.29 25.04
CA CYS A 836 -2.28 -4.30 24.00
C CYS A 836 -1.55 -5.62 24.27
N ARG A 837 -0.33 -5.54 24.84
CA ARG A 837 0.50 -6.71 25.17
C ARG A 837 -0.22 -7.79 26.00
N LYS A 838 -1.20 -7.42 26.83
CA LYS A 838 -1.96 -8.40 27.63
C LYS A 838 -2.86 -9.31 26.78
N TYR A 839 -3.19 -8.90 25.56
CA TYR A 839 -4.17 -9.58 24.69
C TYR A 839 -3.54 -10.17 23.43
N LEU A 840 -2.33 -9.74 23.07
CA LEU A 840 -1.63 -10.13 21.85
C LEU A 840 -0.31 -10.84 22.19
N GLU A 841 -0.36 -12.17 22.35
CA GLU A 841 0.80 -13.00 22.71
C GLU A 841 1.94 -12.95 21.67
N GLU A 842 1.64 -12.59 20.41
CA GLU A 842 2.61 -12.44 19.32
C GLU A 842 3.35 -11.08 19.31
N MET A 843 3.08 -10.16 20.25
CA MET A 843 3.77 -8.87 20.29
C MET A 843 5.25 -9.00 20.63
N VAL A 844 6.11 -8.44 19.78
CA VAL A 844 7.56 -8.45 20.03
C VAL A 844 7.88 -7.38 21.07
N VAL A 845 8.00 -7.80 22.33
CA VAL A 845 8.28 -6.95 23.51
C VAL A 845 9.48 -6.00 23.30
N GLU A 846 10.42 -6.36 22.43
CA GLU A 846 11.53 -5.52 21.96
C GLU A 846 11.12 -4.15 21.42
N GLU A 847 9.97 -4.04 20.73
CA GLU A 847 9.55 -2.78 20.11
C GLU A 847 9.16 -1.75 21.15
N ILE A 848 8.33 -2.15 22.13
CA ILE A 848 7.98 -1.34 23.30
C ILE A 848 9.25 -0.96 24.06
N ARG A 849 10.17 -1.91 24.27
CA ARG A 849 11.44 -1.69 24.99
C ARG A 849 12.32 -0.64 24.30
N GLN A 850 12.51 -0.75 22.99
CA GLN A 850 13.29 0.21 22.21
C GLN A 850 12.63 1.60 22.20
N SER A 851 11.29 1.68 22.09
CA SER A 851 10.56 2.95 22.17
C SER A 851 10.61 3.59 23.58
N ALA A 852 10.55 2.79 24.64
CA ALA A 852 10.74 3.26 26.02
C ALA A 852 12.18 3.75 26.26
N THR A 853 13.19 3.02 25.76
CA THR A 853 14.59 3.43 25.80
C THR A 853 14.83 4.73 25.02
N TYR A 854 14.17 4.93 23.87
CA TYR A 854 14.23 6.19 23.15
C TYR A 854 13.75 7.38 23.99
N LEU A 855 12.65 7.22 24.74
CA LEU A 855 12.12 8.30 25.58
C LEU A 855 13.13 8.76 26.64
N THR A 856 13.92 7.85 27.23
CA THR A 856 14.97 8.23 28.20
C THR A 856 16.04 9.12 27.58
N THR A 857 16.26 9.06 26.25
CA THR A 857 17.18 9.97 25.53
C THR A 857 16.66 11.40 25.37
N LYS A 858 15.39 11.64 25.71
CA LYS A 858 14.75 12.98 25.66
C LYS A 858 14.55 13.60 27.04
N GLN A 859 15.01 12.92 28.08
CA GLN A 859 15.07 13.46 29.44
C GLN A 859 16.30 14.36 29.61
N SER A 860 16.10 15.51 30.24
CA SER A 860 17.14 16.45 30.66
C SER A 860 17.73 16.03 32.01
N ASP A 861 18.87 16.61 32.40
CA ASP A 861 19.57 16.20 33.63
C ASP A 861 18.75 16.43 34.91
N ASP A 862 17.94 17.49 34.92
CA ASP A 862 16.98 17.85 35.96
C ASP A 862 15.74 16.92 36.03
N GLY A 863 15.58 16.03 35.05
CA GLY A 863 14.47 15.08 34.96
C GLY A 863 13.33 15.50 34.04
N ALA A 864 13.34 16.72 33.50
CA ALA A 864 12.33 17.23 32.56
C ALA A 864 12.40 16.52 31.20
N PHE A 865 11.27 16.31 30.52
CA PHE A 865 11.24 15.81 29.14
C PHE A 865 10.96 16.95 28.17
N LYS A 866 11.65 16.96 27.02
CA LYS A 866 11.48 18.01 25.99
C LYS A 866 10.77 17.46 24.76
N GLU A 867 9.77 18.19 24.29
CA GLU A 867 9.11 17.88 23.02
C GLU A 867 10.01 18.30 21.85
N THR A 868 10.40 17.34 20.99
CA THR A 868 11.26 17.64 19.85
C THR A 868 10.50 18.20 18.66
N THR A 869 9.26 17.79 18.44
CA THR A 869 8.40 18.30 17.35
C THR A 869 6.95 17.94 17.64
N PRO A 870 6.04 18.91 17.87
CA PRO A 870 4.65 18.62 18.17
C PRO A 870 3.94 17.88 17.02
N VAL A 871 2.94 17.07 17.36
CA VAL A 871 2.06 16.35 16.42
C VAL A 871 1.33 17.30 15.45
N VAL A 872 0.81 16.77 14.34
CA VAL A 872 0.01 17.56 13.39
C VAL A 872 -1.36 17.82 13.98
N HIS A 873 -2.00 16.78 14.51
CA HIS A 873 -3.25 16.86 15.27
C HIS A 873 -2.95 17.32 16.69
N GLN A 874 -2.71 18.63 16.88
CA GLN A 874 -2.38 19.20 18.20
C GLN A 874 -3.47 18.97 19.25
N ASP A 875 -4.72 18.78 18.82
CA ASP A 875 -5.85 18.41 19.67
C ASP A 875 -5.64 17.08 20.40
N MET A 876 -4.75 16.21 19.90
CA MET A 876 -4.31 14.99 20.58
C MET A 876 -3.38 15.26 21.78
N MET A 877 -2.62 16.36 21.80
CA MET A 877 -1.77 16.69 22.96
C MET A 877 -2.59 17.22 24.13
N GLY A 878 -3.84 17.63 23.88
CA GLY A 878 -4.72 18.20 24.90
C GLY A 878 -4.03 19.33 25.68
N GLY A 879 -4.12 19.30 27.00
CA GLY A 879 -3.49 20.31 27.85
C GLY A 879 -1.96 20.22 27.97
N VAL A 880 -1.30 19.17 27.45
CA VAL A 880 0.16 18.99 27.58
C VAL A 880 0.94 20.12 26.87
N ALA A 881 0.37 20.75 25.85
CA ALA A 881 1.00 21.86 25.13
C ALA A 881 0.85 23.25 25.79
N GLY A 882 0.25 23.33 27.00
CA GLY A 882 -0.04 24.59 27.69
C GLY A 882 1.18 25.33 28.30
N MET A 883 0.92 26.40 29.06
CA MET A 883 1.95 27.27 29.65
C MET A 883 2.91 26.57 30.65
N THR A 884 2.60 25.33 31.05
CA THR A 884 3.42 24.49 31.94
C THR A 884 3.83 23.17 31.27
N ALA A 885 4.02 23.21 29.93
CA ALA A 885 4.26 22.04 29.09
C ALA A 885 5.36 21.08 29.58
N ASP A 886 6.50 21.59 30.06
CA ASP A 886 7.61 20.74 30.52
C ASP A 886 7.20 19.82 31.69
N VAL A 887 6.33 20.31 32.59
CA VAL A 887 5.83 19.53 33.74
C VAL A 887 4.77 18.53 33.29
N SER A 888 3.79 18.98 32.50
CA SER A 888 2.73 18.10 31.99
C SER A 888 3.28 16.99 31.10
N LEU A 889 4.28 17.29 30.26
CA LEU A 889 4.96 16.32 29.42
C LEU A 889 5.80 15.35 30.26
N ALA A 890 6.52 15.82 31.28
CA ALA A 890 7.25 14.93 32.18
C ALA A 890 6.32 13.97 32.94
N ALA A 891 5.17 14.44 33.41
CA ALA A 891 4.14 13.61 34.03
C ALA A 891 3.52 12.60 33.06
N TYR A 892 3.22 13.01 31.83
CA TYR A 892 2.68 12.13 30.78
C TYR A 892 3.69 11.03 30.37
N VAL A 893 4.96 11.39 30.17
CA VAL A 893 6.02 10.43 29.84
C VAL A 893 6.28 9.48 31.02
N LEU A 894 6.22 9.96 32.27
CA LEU A 894 6.34 9.12 33.45
C LEU A 894 5.25 8.03 33.50
N VAL A 895 3.99 8.36 33.18
CA VAL A 895 2.90 7.38 33.07
C VAL A 895 3.20 6.33 32.00
N ALA A 896 3.64 6.75 30.80
CA ALA A 896 3.99 5.83 29.72
C ALA A 896 5.15 4.89 30.10
N LEU A 897 6.22 5.42 30.71
CA LEU A 897 7.36 4.62 31.18
C LEU A 897 6.97 3.67 32.32
N HIS A 898 6.06 4.06 33.21
CA HIS A 898 5.55 3.19 34.28
C HIS A 898 4.82 1.97 33.69
N HIS A 899 3.91 2.16 32.72
CA HIS A 899 3.23 1.04 32.06
C HIS A 899 4.19 0.17 31.24
N ALA A 900 5.21 0.77 30.63
CA ALA A 900 6.25 0.03 29.90
C ALA A 900 7.15 -0.84 30.81
N LYS A 901 7.19 -0.60 32.13
CA LYS A 901 8.06 -1.33 33.07
C LYS A 901 7.92 -2.85 32.98
N GLY A 902 6.69 -3.36 32.81
CA GLY A 902 6.47 -4.80 32.65
C GLY A 902 7.12 -5.41 31.40
N SER A 903 7.45 -4.60 30.40
CA SER A 903 8.08 -4.97 29.12
C SER A 903 9.61 -4.78 29.12
N MET A 904 10.16 -4.27 30.20
CA MET A 904 11.61 -4.19 30.41
C MET A 904 12.12 -5.51 31.06
N PRO A 905 13.39 -5.90 30.83
CA PRO A 905 14.04 -6.95 31.61
C PRO A 905 14.06 -6.61 33.11
N GLU A 906 14.10 -7.62 33.98
CA GLU A 906 14.15 -7.42 35.45
C GLU A 906 15.38 -6.60 35.88
N ASP A 907 16.50 -6.72 35.15
CA ASP A 907 17.75 -5.98 35.37
C ASP A 907 17.79 -4.56 34.75
N ASP A 908 16.69 -4.03 34.20
CA ASP A 908 16.75 -2.70 33.56
C ASP A 908 16.98 -1.56 34.56
N THR A 909 18.21 -1.05 34.55
CA THR A 909 18.59 0.14 35.33
C THR A 909 18.36 1.46 34.58
N ILE A 910 18.01 1.46 33.29
CA ILE A 910 17.94 2.68 32.48
C ILE A 910 16.56 3.35 32.63
N VAL A 911 15.46 2.64 32.34
CA VAL A 911 14.11 3.22 32.48
C VAL A 911 13.77 3.40 33.96
N ALA A 912 14.19 2.49 34.84
CA ALA A 912 14.04 2.65 36.29
C ALA A 912 14.68 3.97 36.82
N ARG A 913 15.91 4.29 36.36
CA ARG A 913 16.58 5.56 36.71
C ARG A 913 15.87 6.78 36.11
N SER A 914 15.36 6.66 34.88
CA SER A 914 14.60 7.72 34.20
C SER A 914 13.29 8.05 34.92
N ILE A 915 12.57 7.01 35.38
CA ILE A 915 11.37 7.12 36.23
C ILE A 915 11.69 7.86 37.53
N SER A 916 12.77 7.49 38.24
CA SER A 916 13.17 8.18 39.48
C SER A 916 13.43 9.68 39.24
N LYS A 917 14.24 10.01 38.22
CA LYS A 917 14.51 11.41 37.84
C LYS A 917 13.24 12.20 37.54
N ALA A 918 12.25 11.58 36.87
CA ALA A 918 10.98 12.23 36.55
C ALA A 918 10.16 12.50 37.83
N ILE A 919 10.10 11.54 38.77
CA ILE A 919 9.43 11.72 40.06
C ILE A 919 10.08 12.85 40.87
N ASP A 920 11.42 12.92 40.89
CA ASP A 920 12.15 13.99 41.58
C ASP A 920 11.89 15.37 40.95
N TYR A 921 11.89 15.47 39.62
CA TYR A 921 11.53 16.70 38.90
C TYR A 921 10.10 17.18 39.23
N LEU A 922 9.13 16.26 39.22
CA LEU A 922 7.74 16.57 39.55
C LEU A 922 7.60 16.96 41.03
N ARG A 923 8.29 16.28 41.95
CA ARG A 923 8.35 16.65 43.38
C ARG A 923 8.86 18.07 43.57
N MET A 924 9.96 18.46 42.90
CA MET A 924 10.56 19.80 43.01
C MET A 924 9.69 20.90 42.41
N ASN A 925 8.91 20.60 41.37
CA ASN A 925 8.08 21.61 40.69
C ASN A 925 6.62 21.62 41.14
N LEU A 926 6.15 20.62 41.91
CA LEU A 926 4.79 20.54 42.45
C LEU A 926 4.33 21.83 43.14
N GLU A 927 5.24 22.57 43.79
CA GLU A 927 4.87 23.84 44.41
C GLU A 927 4.59 24.98 43.43
N LYS A 928 5.29 24.99 42.29
CA LYS A 928 5.21 26.03 41.26
C LYS A 928 4.02 25.85 40.32
N VAL A 929 3.50 24.63 40.18
CA VAL A 929 2.33 24.35 39.34
C VAL A 929 1.06 24.86 40.03
N GLN A 930 0.32 25.73 39.34
CA GLN A 930 -0.99 26.23 39.77
C GLN A 930 -2.13 25.90 38.79
N GLN A 931 -1.82 25.51 37.54
CA GLN A 931 -2.84 25.19 36.55
C GLN A 931 -3.52 23.84 36.89
N PRO A 932 -4.87 23.77 36.98
CA PRO A 932 -5.57 22.55 37.40
C PRO A 932 -5.27 21.33 36.54
N TYR A 933 -5.18 21.50 35.21
CA TYR A 933 -4.79 20.44 34.27
C TYR A 933 -3.44 19.81 34.64
N SER A 934 -2.41 20.65 34.73
CA SER A 934 -1.03 20.20 34.96
C SER A 934 -0.87 19.60 36.37
N LEU A 935 -1.63 20.10 37.36
CA LEU A 935 -1.75 19.47 38.67
C LEU A 935 -2.42 18.10 38.58
N ALA A 936 -3.47 17.93 37.77
CA ALA A 936 -4.17 16.65 37.61
C ALA A 936 -3.28 15.57 36.99
N VAL A 937 -2.59 15.88 35.87
CA VAL A 937 -1.62 14.95 35.25
C VAL A 937 -0.49 14.61 36.22
N THR A 938 0.04 15.61 36.95
CA THR A 938 1.12 15.41 37.92
C THR A 938 0.68 14.55 39.11
N ALA A 939 -0.50 14.82 39.67
CA ALA A 939 -1.05 14.05 40.77
C ALA A 939 -1.35 12.61 40.36
N TYR A 940 -1.87 12.37 39.15
CA TYR A 940 -2.04 11.02 38.60
C TYR A 940 -0.69 10.30 38.46
N ALA A 941 0.28 10.92 37.78
CA ALA A 941 1.59 10.32 37.54
C ALA A 941 2.34 10.00 38.85
N LEU A 942 2.28 10.88 39.85
CA LEU A 942 2.85 10.64 41.18
C LEU A 942 2.07 9.57 41.96
N SER A 943 0.73 9.54 41.88
CA SER A 943 -0.10 8.50 42.51
C SER A 943 0.22 7.11 41.95
N LEU A 944 0.44 7.01 40.64
CA LEU A 944 0.76 5.77 39.94
C LEU A 944 2.22 5.33 40.17
N ALA A 945 3.20 6.22 39.98
CA ALA A 945 4.62 5.85 39.90
C ALA A 945 5.44 6.04 41.19
N SER A 946 5.01 6.92 42.11
CA SER A 946 5.74 7.13 43.37
C SER A 946 5.54 5.96 44.35
N SER A 947 6.53 5.70 45.21
CA SER A 947 6.39 4.86 46.41
C SER A 947 6.22 5.69 47.70
N ASP A 948 6.41 7.00 47.62
CA ASP A 948 6.32 7.95 48.75
C ASP A 948 4.86 8.39 48.95
N SER A 949 4.22 7.89 50.03
CA SER A 949 2.82 8.20 50.35
C SER A 949 2.61 9.69 50.63
N MET A 950 3.51 10.34 51.38
CA MET A 950 3.37 11.75 51.74
C MET A 950 3.39 12.64 50.49
N LEU A 951 4.21 12.31 49.49
CA LEU A 951 4.20 13.01 48.20
C LEU A 951 2.87 12.80 47.44
N LYS A 952 2.30 11.59 47.47
CA LYS A 952 1.00 11.29 46.86
C LYS A 952 -0.11 12.10 47.50
N ASP A 953 -0.22 12.04 48.82
CA ASP A 953 -1.20 12.78 49.62
C ASP A 953 -1.08 14.29 49.37
N LYS A 954 0.15 14.81 49.35
CA LYS A 954 0.42 16.23 49.10
C LYS A 954 -0.01 16.66 47.70
N ALA A 955 0.30 15.87 46.67
CA ALA A 955 -0.09 16.17 45.29
C ALA A 955 -1.61 16.09 45.09
N TYR A 956 -2.26 15.08 45.67
CA TYR A 956 -3.71 14.91 45.60
C TYR A 956 -4.47 16.02 46.34
N ASN A 957 -4.09 16.34 47.58
CA ASN A 957 -4.70 17.41 48.35
C ASN A 957 -4.54 18.79 47.66
N LYS A 958 -3.38 19.03 47.03
CA LYS A 958 -3.16 20.26 46.25
C LYS A 958 -4.05 20.33 45.00
N LEU A 959 -4.21 19.21 44.28
CA LEU A 959 -5.18 19.13 43.19
C LEU A 959 -6.60 19.43 43.69
N MET A 960 -7.04 18.78 44.77
CA MET A 960 -8.39 18.96 45.33
C MET A 960 -8.69 20.38 45.83
N PHE A 961 -7.66 21.19 46.13
CA PHE A 961 -7.83 22.62 46.42
C PHE A 961 -8.24 23.44 45.17
N THR A 962 -7.91 22.95 43.97
CA THR A 962 -8.31 23.55 42.68
C THR A 962 -9.62 22.98 42.10
N ALA A 963 -10.34 22.16 42.89
CA ALA A 963 -11.59 21.54 42.47
C ALA A 963 -12.76 22.55 42.40
N GLU A 964 -13.33 22.73 41.21
CA GLU A 964 -14.56 23.50 41.03
C GLU A 964 -15.77 22.60 41.28
N LYS A 965 -16.53 22.92 42.34
CA LYS A 965 -17.69 22.14 42.80
C LYS A 965 -18.98 22.84 42.45
N ASP A 966 -19.93 22.11 41.88
CA ASP A 966 -21.31 22.58 41.70
C ASP A 966 -22.17 22.09 42.89
N PRO A 967 -22.51 22.95 43.87
CA PRO A 967 -23.26 22.54 45.05
C PRO A 967 -24.70 22.11 44.73
N ASN A 968 -25.24 22.48 43.57
CA ASN A 968 -26.58 22.08 43.15
C ASN A 968 -26.60 20.68 42.53
N LYS A 969 -25.45 20.18 42.05
CA LYS A 969 -25.33 18.89 41.33
C LYS A 969 -24.45 17.85 42.02
N ASP A 970 -23.81 18.20 43.15
CA ASP A 970 -22.78 17.37 43.80
C ASP A 970 -21.71 16.86 42.82
N SER A 971 -21.34 17.70 41.85
CA SER A 971 -20.39 17.36 40.79
C SER A 971 -19.08 18.15 40.97
N ILE A 972 -17.97 17.53 40.59
CA ILE A 972 -16.62 18.08 40.74
C ILE A 972 -15.91 18.04 39.39
N HIS A 973 -15.29 19.15 39.01
CA HIS A 973 -14.47 19.25 37.80
C HIS A 973 -13.25 20.15 37.99
N PHE A 974 -12.34 20.09 37.02
CA PHE A 974 -11.07 20.82 37.06
C PHE A 974 -10.83 21.54 35.74
N GLY A 975 -10.50 22.83 35.79
CA GLY A 975 -10.25 23.65 34.61
C GLY A 975 -11.54 24.18 33.95
N PRO A 976 -11.43 24.88 32.81
CA PRO A 976 -12.50 25.72 32.30
C PRO A 976 -13.76 24.93 31.91
N LYS A 977 -14.89 25.20 32.58
CA LYS A 977 -16.18 24.54 32.39
C LYS A 977 -16.54 24.41 30.90
N GLY A 978 -16.92 23.19 30.50
CA GLY A 978 -17.39 22.90 29.14
C GLY A 978 -16.29 22.74 28.07
N THR A 979 -15.00 22.76 28.43
CA THR A 979 -13.88 22.56 27.48
C THR A 979 -13.34 21.12 27.47
N ALA A 980 -12.75 20.69 26.35
CA ALA A 980 -12.05 19.40 26.27
C ALA A 980 -10.90 19.28 27.30
N LEU A 981 -10.23 20.41 27.59
CA LEU A 981 -9.23 20.55 28.66
C LEU A 981 -9.78 20.15 30.04
N ALA A 982 -11.03 20.50 30.35
CA ALA A 982 -11.65 20.17 31.63
C ALA A 982 -12.09 18.69 31.71
N VAL A 983 -12.53 18.11 30.59
CA VAL A 983 -12.77 16.66 30.46
C VAL A 983 -11.47 15.90 30.70
N GLU A 984 -10.38 16.27 30.02
CA GLU A 984 -9.08 15.63 30.19
C GLU A 984 -8.53 15.78 31.63
N ALA A 985 -8.56 17.00 32.18
CA ALA A 985 -8.11 17.27 33.57
C ALA A 985 -8.91 16.47 34.61
N THR A 986 -10.24 16.45 34.48
CA THR A 986 -11.13 15.73 35.41
C THR A 986 -10.96 14.21 35.27
N SER A 987 -10.62 13.72 34.08
CA SER A 987 -10.30 12.30 33.85
C SER A 987 -9.00 11.89 34.57
N TYR A 988 -7.94 12.70 34.50
CA TYR A 988 -6.72 12.45 35.30
C TYR A 988 -6.98 12.58 36.80
N ALA A 989 -7.82 13.54 37.22
CA ALA A 989 -8.20 13.70 38.63
C ALA A 989 -9.00 12.50 39.16
N LEU A 990 -9.91 11.94 38.35
CA LEU A 990 -10.66 10.72 38.67
C LEU A 990 -9.73 9.52 38.81
N LEU A 991 -8.80 9.32 37.86
CA LEU A 991 -7.77 8.27 37.95
C LEU A 991 -6.90 8.44 39.21
N ALA A 992 -6.50 9.67 39.56
CA ALA A 992 -5.77 9.95 40.79
C ALA A 992 -6.60 9.63 42.05
N ALA A 993 -7.86 10.08 42.13
CA ALA A 993 -8.77 9.80 43.24
C ALA A 993 -9.00 8.30 43.45
N LEU A 994 -9.16 7.55 42.36
CA LEU A 994 -9.28 6.09 42.38
C LEU A 994 -8.01 5.39 42.86
N LEU A 995 -6.82 5.94 42.62
CA LEU A 995 -5.56 5.43 43.15
C LEU A 995 -5.36 5.77 44.64
N GLN A 996 -5.93 6.88 45.13
CA GLN A 996 -5.94 7.23 46.54
C GLN A 996 -7.06 6.54 47.36
N GLY A 997 -8.03 5.92 46.69
CA GLY A 997 -9.19 5.29 47.34
C GLY A 997 -10.31 6.25 47.74
N ASP A 998 -10.28 7.51 47.29
CA ASP A 998 -11.35 8.49 47.54
C ASP A 998 -12.54 8.26 46.60
N LEU A 999 -13.30 7.21 46.89
CA LEU A 999 -14.49 6.84 46.11
C LEU A 999 -15.59 7.92 46.15
N ARG A 1000 -15.62 8.77 47.19
CA ARG A 1000 -16.64 9.82 47.33
C ARG A 1000 -16.40 10.94 46.33
N ASN A 1001 -15.20 11.51 46.31
CA ASN A 1001 -14.88 12.54 45.32
C ASN A 1001 -14.77 11.95 43.90
N ALA A 1002 -14.34 10.69 43.76
CA ALA A 1002 -14.38 9.99 42.47
C ALA A 1002 -15.81 9.88 41.90
N LYS A 1003 -16.83 9.55 42.71
CA LYS A 1003 -18.24 9.55 42.26
C LYS A 1003 -18.66 10.93 41.73
N ASN A 1004 -18.28 12.00 42.40
CA ASN A 1004 -18.66 13.35 42.00
C ASN A 1004 -17.95 13.83 40.71
N MET A 1005 -16.75 13.31 40.43
CA MET A 1005 -16.04 13.52 39.15
C MET A 1005 -16.63 12.66 38.03
N TYR A 1006 -16.95 11.40 38.31
CA TYR A 1006 -17.66 10.49 37.40
C TYR A 1006 -18.96 11.12 36.91
N VAL A 1007 -19.81 11.58 37.84
CA VAL A 1007 -21.07 12.27 37.55
C VAL A 1007 -20.87 13.48 36.62
N TRP A 1008 -19.80 14.24 36.80
CA TRP A 1008 -19.52 15.36 35.90
C TRP A 1008 -19.07 14.90 34.50
N LEU A 1009 -18.20 13.89 34.43
CA LEU A 1009 -17.71 13.34 33.16
C LEU A 1009 -18.83 12.71 32.34
N SER A 1010 -19.73 11.92 32.94
CA SER A 1010 -20.88 11.36 32.23
C SER A 1010 -21.87 12.44 31.77
N GLU A 1011 -21.99 13.59 32.45
CA GLU A 1011 -22.70 14.78 31.93
C GLU A 1011 -21.96 15.48 30.75
N GLN A 1012 -20.73 15.08 30.39
CA GLN A 1012 -19.97 15.59 29.23
C GLN A 1012 -19.85 14.59 28.06
N GLU A 1013 -20.39 13.38 28.19
CA GLU A 1013 -20.43 12.37 27.12
C GLU A 1013 -21.40 12.80 26.00
N ASN A 1014 -21.02 12.54 24.75
CA ASN A 1014 -21.82 12.86 23.56
C ASN A 1014 -22.71 11.67 23.14
N TYR A 1015 -23.64 11.87 22.21
CA TYR A 1015 -24.63 10.87 21.77
C TYR A 1015 -23.99 9.54 21.32
N GLY A 1016 -22.80 9.63 20.71
CA GLY A 1016 -22.02 8.48 20.24
C GLY A 1016 -21.26 7.71 21.34
N GLY A 1017 -21.08 8.28 22.52
CA GLY A 1017 -20.21 7.75 23.58
C GLY A 1017 -18.76 8.29 23.54
N GLY A 1018 -18.57 9.46 22.93
CA GLY A 1018 -17.30 10.18 22.91
C GLY A 1018 -17.37 11.52 23.63
N PHE A 1019 -16.31 12.32 23.52
CA PHE A 1019 -16.18 13.64 24.14
C PHE A 1019 -15.82 14.71 23.10
N LYS A 1020 -15.24 15.85 23.51
CA LYS A 1020 -15.14 17.06 22.67
C LYS A 1020 -13.93 17.09 21.75
N SER A 1021 -12.93 16.27 22.03
CA SER A 1021 -11.70 16.09 21.25
C SER A 1021 -11.36 14.59 21.16
N THR A 1022 -10.17 14.28 20.65
CA THR A 1022 -9.62 12.92 20.60
C THR A 1022 -8.98 12.51 21.94
N GLN A 1023 -8.21 13.42 22.54
CA GLN A 1023 -7.43 13.14 23.74
C GLN A 1023 -8.26 13.09 25.02
N ASP A 1024 -9.25 13.97 25.14
CA ASP A 1024 -10.20 13.94 26.25
C ASP A 1024 -11.11 12.70 26.16
N THR A 1025 -11.55 12.29 24.97
CA THR A 1025 -12.27 11.02 24.74
C THR A 1025 -11.44 9.83 25.20
N VAL A 1026 -10.17 9.76 24.77
CA VAL A 1026 -9.25 8.68 25.17
C VAL A 1026 -9.06 8.63 26.68
N MET A 1027 -8.83 9.77 27.33
CA MET A 1027 -8.61 9.83 28.78
C MET A 1027 -9.88 9.61 29.60
N ALA A 1028 -11.03 10.09 29.13
CA ALA A 1028 -12.32 9.89 29.80
C ALA A 1028 -12.74 8.43 29.73
N LEU A 1029 -12.64 7.77 28.57
CA LEU A 1029 -12.93 6.34 28.45
C LEU A 1029 -12.02 5.48 29.34
N GLU A 1030 -10.74 5.82 29.49
CA GLU A 1030 -9.82 5.18 30.43
C GLU A 1030 -10.27 5.40 31.90
N ALA A 1031 -10.60 6.64 32.27
CA ALA A 1031 -10.99 7.00 33.64
C ALA A 1031 -12.35 6.42 34.06
N LEU A 1032 -13.34 6.44 33.17
CA LEU A 1032 -14.66 5.84 33.37
C LEU A 1032 -14.54 4.30 33.45
N SER A 1033 -13.74 3.67 32.57
CA SER A 1033 -13.47 2.23 32.63
C SER A 1033 -12.89 1.80 33.98
N GLU A 1034 -11.86 2.49 34.48
CA GLU A 1034 -11.25 2.19 35.77
C GLU A 1034 -12.18 2.53 36.97
N TYR A 1035 -13.05 3.53 36.84
CA TYR A 1035 -14.10 3.80 37.83
C TYR A 1035 -15.10 2.65 37.91
N TRP A 1036 -15.66 2.23 36.77
CA TRP A 1036 -16.65 1.15 36.70
C TRP A 1036 -16.10 -0.20 37.14
N ILE A 1037 -14.83 -0.52 36.84
CA ILE A 1037 -14.15 -1.72 37.36
C ILE A 1037 -14.09 -1.69 38.90
N LYS A 1038 -13.86 -0.52 39.51
CA LYS A 1038 -13.72 -0.38 40.98
C LYS A 1038 -15.05 -0.24 41.74
N THR A 1039 -16.08 0.30 41.11
CA THR A 1039 -17.41 0.51 41.74
C THR A 1039 -18.44 -0.55 41.32
N TYR A 1040 -17.99 -1.59 40.62
CA TYR A 1040 -18.82 -2.68 40.12
C TYR A 1040 -19.73 -3.29 41.21
N THR A 1041 -21.03 -3.29 40.93
CA THR A 1041 -22.06 -3.94 41.73
C THR A 1041 -22.98 -4.75 40.81
N ASN A 1042 -23.47 -5.88 41.31
CA ASN A 1042 -24.25 -6.84 40.51
C ASN A 1042 -25.77 -6.60 40.61
N GLU A 1043 -26.18 -5.36 40.93
CA GLU A 1043 -27.59 -4.99 41.13
C GLU A 1043 -28.30 -4.77 39.79
N LYS A 1044 -29.49 -5.37 39.64
CA LYS A 1044 -30.36 -5.13 38.48
C LYS A 1044 -31.08 -3.80 38.64
N MET A 1045 -30.72 -2.81 37.83
CA MET A 1045 -31.44 -1.54 37.78
C MET A 1045 -32.62 -1.62 36.82
N GLU A 1046 -33.79 -1.16 37.29
CA GLU A 1046 -35.00 -0.94 36.49
C GLU A 1046 -35.47 0.49 36.74
N LEU A 1047 -35.66 1.23 35.65
CA LEU A 1047 -36.04 2.65 35.66
C LEU A 1047 -37.33 2.83 34.84
N GLN A 1048 -38.23 3.68 35.33
CA GLN A 1048 -39.39 4.12 34.56
C GLN A 1048 -39.21 5.61 34.27
N VAL A 1049 -39.17 5.97 32.99
CA VAL A 1049 -38.94 7.34 32.51
C VAL A 1049 -40.17 7.78 31.73
N GLU A 1050 -40.58 9.03 31.92
CA GLU A 1050 -41.69 9.65 31.21
C GLU A 1050 -41.18 10.87 30.46
N VAL A 1051 -41.46 10.94 29.15
CA VAL A 1051 -41.09 12.06 28.29
C VAL A 1051 -42.37 12.75 27.84
N ASN A 1052 -42.45 14.05 28.11
CA ASN A 1052 -43.63 14.88 27.87
C ASN A 1052 -43.23 16.09 27.00
N SER A 1053 -43.87 16.25 25.84
CA SER A 1053 -43.75 17.47 25.02
C SER A 1053 -44.79 18.50 25.46
N LEU A 1054 -44.33 19.67 25.93
CA LEU A 1054 -45.19 20.76 26.40
C LEU A 1054 -46.08 21.34 25.29
N GLU A 1055 -45.64 21.29 24.03
CA GLU A 1055 -46.41 21.82 22.89
C GLU A 1055 -47.25 20.77 22.15
N ARG A 1056 -46.74 19.54 21.98
CA ARG A 1056 -47.41 18.51 21.18
C ARG A 1056 -48.41 17.64 21.95
N SER A 1057 -48.57 17.85 23.26
CA SER A 1057 -49.38 17.00 24.15
C SER A 1057 -49.05 15.50 24.07
N LEU A 1058 -47.79 15.19 23.76
CA LEU A 1058 -47.28 13.85 23.52
C LEU A 1058 -46.61 13.34 24.81
N GLN A 1059 -47.15 12.26 25.37
CA GLN A 1059 -46.67 11.61 26.60
C GLN A 1059 -46.27 10.17 26.28
N GLN A 1060 -44.99 9.84 26.45
CA GLN A 1060 -44.46 8.49 26.28
C GLN A 1060 -43.83 7.99 27.58
N LYS A 1061 -44.01 6.69 27.87
CA LYS A 1061 -43.52 6.05 29.09
C LYS A 1061 -42.64 4.86 28.75
N PHE A 1062 -41.39 4.95 29.17
CA PHE A 1062 -40.36 3.95 28.95
C PHE A 1062 -40.11 3.16 30.23
N ARG A 1063 -39.94 1.85 30.10
CA ARG A 1063 -39.44 0.98 31.16
C ARG A 1063 -38.08 0.48 30.69
N LEU A 1064 -37.02 1.01 31.30
CA LEU A 1064 -35.64 0.70 30.96
C LEU A 1064 -35.10 -0.32 31.95
N ARG A 1065 -34.47 -1.37 31.43
CA ARG A 1065 -33.80 -2.40 32.21
C ARG A 1065 -32.31 -2.42 31.88
N SER A 1066 -31.51 -3.00 32.79
CA SER A 1066 -30.05 -3.10 32.64
C SER A 1066 -29.55 -3.78 31.36
N ASP A 1067 -30.43 -4.50 30.66
CA ASP A 1067 -30.23 -5.26 29.42
C ASP A 1067 -30.89 -4.62 28.17
N GLU A 1068 -31.60 -3.50 28.31
CA GLU A 1068 -32.37 -2.87 27.22
C GLU A 1068 -31.93 -1.39 27.00
N SER A 1069 -31.45 -1.07 25.79
CA SER A 1069 -31.22 0.31 25.33
C SER A 1069 -32.34 0.72 24.38
N VAL A 1070 -33.08 1.79 24.71
CA VAL A 1070 -34.19 2.28 23.87
C VAL A 1070 -33.81 3.60 23.21
N GLN A 1071 -34.02 3.67 21.91
CA GLN A 1071 -33.81 4.87 21.09
C GLN A 1071 -35.12 5.20 20.38
N GLU A 1072 -35.61 6.44 20.53
CA GLU A 1072 -36.75 6.95 19.78
C GLU A 1072 -36.43 8.31 19.13
N GLU A 1073 -37.11 8.61 18.04
CA GLU A 1073 -37.13 9.91 17.37
C GLU A 1073 -38.42 10.65 17.75
N LEU A 1074 -38.35 11.98 17.97
CA LEU A 1074 -39.45 12.83 18.47
C LEU A 1074 -39.69 14.07 17.56
#